data_AF-I8U1I8-F1
#
_entry.id   AF-I8U1I8-F1
#
_cell.length_a   1.000
_cell.length_b   1.000
_cell.length_c   1.000
_cell.angle_alpha   90.00
_cell.angle_beta   90.00
_cell.angle_gamma   90.00
#
_symmetry.space_group_name_H-M   'P 1'
#
loop_
_entity.id
_entity.type
_entity.pdbx_description
1 polymer ?
#
loop_
_entity_poly.entity_id
_entity_poly.type
_entity_poly.pdbx_seq_one_letter_code
_entity_poly.pdbx_strand_id
1 'polypeptide(L)'
;MKVMFGIWLLWGLATAAKQPNILFILTDDQGKLIGGLDHMPKLQENLIQKGATYPKHYCSVALCCPSRANLWTGRMPHNTNITDVGLPYGGYPKVVSAGWNDNYLPIWMQEAGYDTYYVGKLWNSHTEENYNNPYAKGFNGSDFLLDPWTYRYYNAKMTRNGETPVSYAGQYSTDVIKNKSLGFLDEALANPDRPWMLTIAPNAPHSNGSQDAVTGATWFGEPEYAPRHAQLFKDYKIPRDESFNKIIDGAVGWVADLPTLTEEEINYIDEFQRCRLRALQAVDEMIGELFEKLDKAGVLNNTYIFFSTDNGYHIGQHAMQPGKNCGYETDINIPLFIRGPGIPQNQTIDVVTSHTDLAPTFLSIAGTTRDGLDGKKIPTTIDAGNADNKSEHVAIEYWGIAVPEGIYGYKSDNDSQPGNSYRNNTYKGLRLVSDDYSLYYSVWCTNDKEFYNLKVPNAHQSYTIANRHLGQIIPRLDALMMVLKSCNGDSCREPWRQLHPKGYVNNLADALDSGFDEFYANQPKVSFSECSLGYHIYAEGPQEFNIYGSGSTAKRSEGEYVSKSHRCKTWERYTKLGCRLLMQETSVPITPIPRTSDAAIHTNMITHFKNDTTFGQSAQTCSTDIIRTEIVNSGMHPLPLLEI
;
A
#
# COMPACT_ATOMS: atom_id res chain seq x y z
N MET A 1 -33.95 42.86 55.82
CA MET A 1 -32.92 42.33 54.90
C MET A 1 -33.54 41.25 54.03
N LYS A 2 -33.53 41.43 52.70
CA LYS A 2 -33.70 40.35 51.71
C LYS A 2 -32.55 40.52 50.71
N VAL A 3 -31.60 39.58 50.71
CA VAL A 3 -30.45 39.63 49.79
C VAL A 3 -30.83 38.82 48.55
N MET A 4 -30.92 39.49 47.40
CA MET A 4 -31.02 38.81 46.11
C MET A 4 -29.63 38.31 45.71
N PHE A 5 -29.45 36.99 45.65
CA PHE A 5 -28.33 36.39 44.92
C PHE A 5 -28.70 36.29 43.44
N GLY A 6 -28.09 37.14 42.61
CA GLY A 6 -28.17 37.02 41.16
C GLY A 6 -27.12 36.02 40.67
N ILE A 7 -27.55 34.84 40.22
CA ILE A 7 -26.67 33.88 39.55
C ILE A 7 -26.48 34.33 38.09
N TRP A 8 -25.31 34.89 37.78
CA TRP A 8 -24.89 35.11 36.40
C TRP A 8 -24.42 33.77 35.81
N LEU A 9 -25.29 33.13 35.04
CA LEU A 9 -24.96 31.98 34.22
C LEU A 9 -24.11 32.44 33.03
N LEU A 10 -22.78 32.38 33.21
CA LEU A 10 -21.83 32.47 32.10
C LEU A 10 -22.01 31.27 31.17
N TRP A 11 -22.87 31.42 30.16
CA TRP A 11 -22.87 30.55 28.99
C TRP A 11 -21.58 30.80 28.21
N GLY A 12 -20.53 30.08 28.57
CA GLY A 12 -19.38 29.92 27.71
C GLY A 12 -19.86 29.27 26.42
N LEU A 13 -19.93 30.05 25.34
CA LEU A 13 -20.01 29.52 23.99
C LEU A 13 -18.72 28.73 23.75
N ALA A 14 -18.77 27.44 24.03
CA ALA A 14 -17.83 26.49 23.46
C ALA A 14 -18.09 26.49 21.95
N THR A 15 -17.39 27.37 21.23
CA THR A 15 -17.26 27.29 19.78
C THR A 15 -16.77 25.89 19.48
N ALA A 16 -17.64 25.05 18.90
CA ALA A 16 -17.26 23.70 18.49
C ALA A 16 -15.99 23.82 17.63
N ALA A 17 -14.95 23.10 18.02
CA ALA A 17 -13.67 23.17 17.32
C ALA A 17 -13.90 22.81 15.85
N LYS A 18 -13.62 23.75 14.95
CA LYS A 18 -13.83 23.58 13.53
C LYS A 18 -12.99 22.41 13.03
N GLN A 19 -13.58 21.53 12.23
CA GLN A 19 -12.84 20.45 11.58
C GLN A 19 -11.66 21.04 10.79
N PRO A 20 -10.45 20.47 10.91
CA PRO A 20 -9.26 21.00 10.26
C PRO A 20 -9.21 20.57 8.79
N ASN A 21 -8.67 21.43 7.93
CA ASN A 21 -8.46 21.11 6.52
C ASN A 21 -7.27 20.14 6.36
N ILE A 22 -7.18 19.46 5.22
CA ILE A 22 -6.07 18.57 4.86
C ILE A 22 -5.54 18.95 3.47
N LEU A 23 -4.25 19.30 3.39
CA LEU A 23 -3.50 19.37 2.14
C LEU A 23 -2.52 18.20 2.10
N PHE A 24 -2.59 17.37 1.06
CA PHE A 24 -1.66 16.26 0.87
C PHE A 24 -0.91 16.41 -0.45
N ILE A 25 0.42 16.45 -0.38
CA ILE A 25 1.32 16.54 -1.53
C ILE A 25 2.03 15.19 -1.66
N LEU A 26 1.81 14.51 -2.79
CA LEU A 26 2.27 13.15 -3.05
C LEU A 26 3.06 13.11 -4.36
N THR A 27 4.38 13.26 -4.28
CA THR A 27 5.26 13.13 -5.46
C THR A 27 5.34 11.67 -5.94
N ASP A 28 6.01 11.47 -7.06
CA ASP A 28 6.09 10.20 -7.79
C ASP A 28 7.57 9.82 -7.92
N ASP A 29 7.98 8.66 -7.42
CA ASP A 29 9.38 8.19 -7.37
C ASP A 29 10.39 9.10 -6.64
N GLN A 30 9.99 9.91 -5.65
CA GLN A 30 10.96 10.79 -4.96
C GLN A 30 11.81 10.05 -3.91
N GLY A 31 12.90 9.43 -4.36
CA GLY A 31 13.90 8.78 -3.51
C GLY A 31 14.44 9.69 -2.39
N LYS A 32 14.34 9.21 -1.15
CA LYS A 32 14.75 9.92 0.09
C LYS A 32 16.26 10.10 0.20
N LEU A 33 17.02 9.06 -0.16
CA LEU A 33 18.45 8.93 0.12
C LEU A 33 19.35 9.47 -1.01
N ILE A 34 18.76 9.93 -2.12
CA ILE A 34 19.48 10.40 -3.33
C ILE A 34 19.62 11.94 -3.41
N GLY A 35 19.39 12.65 -2.31
CA GLY A 35 19.63 14.10 -2.16
C GLY A 35 18.54 15.04 -2.72
N GLY A 36 17.40 14.50 -3.17
CA GLY A 36 16.34 15.33 -3.77
C GLY A 36 15.72 16.36 -2.81
N LEU A 37 15.59 16.00 -1.53
CA LEU A 37 14.93 16.80 -0.50
C LEU A 37 15.75 17.99 -0.02
N ASP A 38 17.08 17.92 -0.15
CA ASP A 38 18.00 18.99 0.26
C ASP A 38 17.99 20.18 -0.72
N HIS A 39 17.41 19.98 -1.90
CA HIS A 39 17.30 20.96 -2.98
C HIS A 39 15.86 21.47 -3.17
N MET A 40 15.02 21.37 -2.13
CA MET A 40 13.64 21.88 -2.09
C MET A 40 13.47 22.91 -0.96
N PRO A 41 14.01 24.14 -1.11
CA PRO A 41 14.02 25.13 -0.04
C PRO A 41 12.63 25.54 0.46
N LYS A 42 11.59 25.59 -0.39
CA LYS A 42 10.23 25.94 0.05
C LYS A 42 9.57 24.81 0.85
N LEU A 43 9.82 23.55 0.51
CA LEU A 43 9.47 22.40 1.34
C LEU A 43 10.17 22.49 2.71
N GLN A 44 11.46 22.78 2.73
CA GLN A 44 12.26 22.93 3.95
C GLN A 44 11.74 24.06 4.85
N GLU A 45 11.60 25.27 4.32
CA GLU A 45 11.16 26.48 5.02
C GLU A 45 9.72 26.36 5.55
N ASN A 46 8.79 25.84 4.74
CA ASN A 46 7.35 25.91 5.04
C ASN A 46 6.78 24.67 5.71
N LEU A 47 7.33 23.48 5.45
CA LEU A 47 6.80 22.23 5.99
C LEU A 47 7.74 21.61 7.02
N ILE A 48 9.00 21.34 6.65
CA ILE A 48 9.94 20.58 7.50
C ILE A 48 10.29 21.38 8.76
N GLN A 49 10.77 22.61 8.63
CA GLN A 49 11.15 23.48 9.76
C GLN A 49 9.94 23.96 10.60
N LYS A 50 8.70 23.75 10.11
CA LYS A 50 7.45 24.19 10.75
C LYS A 50 6.54 23.03 11.14
N GLY A 51 7.04 21.81 11.07
CA GLY A 51 6.32 20.58 11.37
C GLY A 51 7.24 19.51 11.95
N ALA A 52 6.79 18.26 11.85
CA ALA A 52 7.49 17.08 12.32
C ALA A 52 7.98 16.21 11.16
N THR A 53 9.17 15.63 11.32
CA THR A 53 9.79 14.68 10.40
C THR A 53 9.67 13.25 10.93
N TYR A 54 9.32 12.32 10.05
CA TYR A 54 9.17 10.90 10.36
C TYR A 54 10.26 10.12 9.61
N PRO A 55 11.41 9.81 10.25
CA PRO A 55 12.57 9.24 9.57
C PRO A 55 12.40 7.77 9.21
N LYS A 56 11.45 7.07 9.85
CA LYS A 56 11.14 5.64 9.71
C LYS A 56 9.75 5.43 9.08
N HIS A 57 9.49 6.13 7.96
CA HIS A 57 8.26 5.99 7.16
C HIS A 57 8.53 5.16 5.90
N TYR A 58 7.65 4.20 5.61
CA TYR A 58 7.89 3.20 4.57
C TYR A 58 6.70 2.97 3.63
N CYS A 59 6.94 2.75 2.33
CA CYS A 59 5.91 2.13 1.48
C CYS A 59 5.98 0.60 1.64
N SER A 60 4.83 -0.07 1.70
CA SER A 60 4.77 -1.54 1.78
C SER A 60 5.02 -2.26 0.44
N VAL A 61 5.11 -1.52 -0.68
CA VAL A 61 5.44 -2.04 -2.01
C VAL A 61 6.07 -0.92 -2.84
N ALA A 62 7.24 -1.16 -3.42
CA ALA A 62 7.97 -0.19 -4.23
C ALA A 62 7.50 -0.18 -5.70
N LEU A 63 6.20 0.12 -5.90
CA LEU A 63 5.57 0.28 -7.21
C LEU A 63 4.34 1.20 -7.13
N CYS A 64 4.21 2.12 -8.09
CA CYS A 64 3.27 3.24 -8.05
C CYS A 64 1.81 2.84 -7.74
N CYS A 65 1.17 2.04 -8.60
CA CYS A 65 -0.26 1.72 -8.45
C CYS A 65 -0.57 0.84 -7.23
N PRO A 66 0.22 -0.21 -6.91
CA PRO A 66 0.08 -0.96 -5.66
C PRO A 66 0.28 -0.11 -4.40
N SER A 67 1.28 0.78 -4.39
CA SER A 67 1.54 1.64 -3.23
C SER A 67 0.44 2.69 -3.04
N ARG A 68 -0.05 3.28 -4.14
CA ARG A 68 -1.24 4.15 -4.11
C ARG A 68 -2.48 3.38 -3.65
N ALA A 69 -2.66 2.13 -4.05
CA ALA A 69 -3.78 1.30 -3.56
C ALA A 69 -3.66 1.04 -2.05
N ASN A 70 -2.46 0.72 -1.57
CA ASN A 70 -2.16 0.55 -0.15
C ASN A 70 -2.47 1.83 0.65
N LEU A 71 -2.02 2.99 0.18
CA LEU A 71 -2.27 4.30 0.76
C LEU A 71 -3.77 4.63 0.79
N TRP A 72 -4.46 4.59 -0.36
CA TRP A 72 -5.85 5.02 -0.47
C TRP A 72 -6.85 4.08 0.19
N THR A 73 -6.51 2.81 0.39
CA THR A 73 -7.39 1.85 1.08
C THR A 73 -6.99 1.61 2.54
N GLY A 74 -5.81 2.06 2.97
CA GLY A 74 -5.25 1.72 4.28
C GLY A 74 -5.08 0.21 4.50
N ARG A 75 -4.81 -0.55 3.43
CA ARG A 75 -4.72 -2.02 3.43
C ARG A 75 -3.46 -2.51 2.75
N MET A 76 -2.93 -3.64 3.20
CA MET A 76 -1.73 -4.26 2.64
C MET A 76 -1.92 -4.65 1.15
N PRO A 77 -0.86 -4.63 0.32
CA PRO A 77 -0.94 -5.02 -1.09
C PRO A 77 -1.59 -6.38 -1.34
N HIS A 78 -1.33 -7.41 -0.51
CA HIS A 78 -2.02 -8.71 -0.63
C HIS A 78 -3.53 -8.63 -0.35
N ASN A 79 -3.98 -7.72 0.54
CA ASN A 79 -5.40 -7.50 0.84
C ASN A 79 -6.11 -6.67 -0.23
N THR A 80 -5.41 -5.74 -0.90
CA THR A 80 -5.99 -5.02 -2.05
C THR A 80 -5.99 -5.88 -3.32
N ASN A 81 -5.03 -6.81 -3.44
CA ASN A 81 -4.72 -7.56 -4.66
C ASN A 81 -4.57 -6.65 -5.90
N ILE A 82 -3.94 -5.49 -5.66
CA ILE A 82 -3.41 -4.57 -6.68
C ILE A 82 -1.88 -4.72 -6.59
N THR A 83 -1.27 -5.49 -7.47
CA THR A 83 0.16 -5.86 -7.37
C THR A 83 1.02 -5.43 -8.55
N ASP A 84 0.42 -4.73 -9.53
CA ASP A 84 1.09 -4.23 -10.74
C ASP A 84 0.58 -2.81 -11.08
N VAL A 85 1.16 -2.16 -12.09
CA VAL A 85 0.67 -0.93 -12.72
C VAL A 85 -0.30 -1.20 -13.89
N GLY A 86 -0.28 -2.41 -14.47
CA GLY A 86 -1.07 -2.81 -15.62
C GLY A 86 -1.96 -4.04 -15.38
N LEU A 87 -2.88 -4.29 -16.31
CA LEU A 87 -3.74 -5.48 -16.28
C LEU A 87 -2.91 -6.78 -16.51
N PRO A 88 -3.32 -7.92 -15.90
CA PRO A 88 -4.54 -8.15 -15.13
C PRO A 88 -4.42 -7.88 -13.62
N TYR A 89 -3.22 -7.53 -13.13
CA TYR A 89 -2.91 -7.47 -11.70
C TYR A 89 -2.95 -6.06 -11.10
N GLY A 90 -3.14 -5.04 -11.94
CA GLY A 90 -2.95 -3.66 -11.57
C GLY A 90 -3.67 -2.64 -12.45
N GLY A 91 -3.45 -1.38 -12.12
CA GLY A 91 -4.03 -0.23 -12.81
C GLY A 91 -5.52 0.00 -12.51
N TYR A 92 -6.04 1.13 -13.00
CA TYR A 92 -7.41 1.59 -12.70
C TYR A 92 -8.52 0.56 -13.01
N PRO A 93 -8.50 -0.20 -14.13
CA PRO A 93 -9.53 -1.20 -14.37
C PRO A 93 -9.51 -2.36 -13.35
N LYS A 94 -8.35 -2.70 -12.79
CA LYS A 94 -8.23 -3.66 -11.69
C LYS A 94 -8.71 -3.07 -10.36
N VAL A 95 -8.40 -1.80 -10.06
CA VAL A 95 -8.92 -1.07 -8.89
C VAL A 95 -10.46 -1.04 -8.91
N VAL A 96 -11.05 -0.77 -10.08
CA VAL A 96 -12.51 -0.79 -10.27
C VAL A 96 -13.09 -2.20 -10.10
N SER A 97 -12.55 -3.20 -10.80
CA SER A 97 -13.10 -4.57 -10.77
C SER A 97 -12.90 -5.29 -9.43
N ALA A 98 -11.91 -4.87 -8.62
CA ALA A 98 -11.76 -5.29 -7.23
C ALA A 98 -12.69 -4.56 -6.25
N GLY A 99 -13.50 -3.58 -6.71
CA GLY A 99 -14.45 -2.82 -5.88
C GLY A 99 -13.82 -1.68 -5.09
N TRP A 100 -12.53 -1.38 -5.26
CA TRP A 100 -11.86 -0.33 -4.48
C TRP A 100 -12.30 1.08 -4.88
N ASN A 101 -12.76 1.29 -6.13
CA ASN A 101 -13.38 2.56 -6.55
C ASN A 101 -14.71 2.87 -5.82
N ASP A 102 -15.24 1.93 -5.03
CA ASP A 102 -16.41 2.12 -4.14
C ASP A 102 -16.05 2.10 -2.65
N ASN A 103 -14.78 1.85 -2.30
CA ASN A 103 -14.35 1.59 -0.93
C ASN A 103 -12.91 2.07 -0.69
N TYR A 104 -12.69 3.39 -0.79
CA TYR A 104 -11.38 4.02 -0.58
C TYR A 104 -11.51 5.44 -0.01
N LEU A 105 -10.39 5.96 0.50
CA LEU A 105 -10.29 7.14 1.35
C LEU A 105 -11.04 8.41 0.87
N PRO A 106 -11.01 8.82 -0.42
CA PRO A 106 -11.73 10.00 -0.88
C PRO A 106 -13.25 9.92 -0.61
N ILE A 107 -13.86 8.74 -0.77
CA ILE A 107 -15.27 8.51 -0.43
C ILE A 107 -15.49 8.67 1.07
N TRP A 108 -14.64 8.05 1.90
CA TRP A 108 -14.78 8.09 3.36
C TRP A 108 -14.59 9.50 3.92
N MET A 109 -13.80 10.35 3.26
CA MET A 109 -13.65 11.75 3.62
C MET A 109 -14.90 12.56 3.25
N GLN A 110 -15.55 12.30 2.11
CA GLN A 110 -16.88 12.86 1.81
C GLN A 110 -17.95 12.39 2.81
N GLU A 111 -17.94 11.11 3.21
CA GLU A 111 -18.80 10.57 4.28
C GLU A 111 -18.56 11.28 5.63
N ALA A 112 -17.32 11.69 5.91
CA ALA A 112 -16.95 12.50 7.07
C ALA A 112 -17.28 14.01 6.93
N GLY A 113 -17.90 14.42 5.82
CA GLY A 113 -18.34 15.80 5.58
C GLY A 113 -17.31 16.73 4.95
N TYR A 114 -16.18 16.22 4.45
CA TYR A 114 -15.16 17.01 3.76
C TYR A 114 -15.51 17.23 2.29
N ASP A 115 -15.20 18.42 1.78
CA ASP A 115 -15.12 18.65 0.34
C ASP A 115 -13.75 18.16 -0.18
N THR A 116 -13.76 17.28 -1.16
CA THR A 116 -12.59 16.51 -1.61
C THR A 116 -12.14 16.94 -3.00
N TYR A 117 -10.86 17.22 -3.13
CA TYR A 117 -10.24 17.75 -4.34
C TYR A 117 -8.98 16.97 -4.72
N TYR A 118 -8.74 16.76 -6.01
CA TYR A 118 -7.57 16.01 -6.49
C TYR A 118 -6.96 16.61 -7.77
N VAL A 119 -5.63 16.70 -7.85
CA VAL A 119 -4.92 17.06 -9.09
C VAL A 119 -3.75 16.13 -9.34
N GLY A 120 -3.59 15.65 -10.57
CA GLY A 120 -2.43 14.87 -11.01
C GLY A 120 -2.69 13.37 -11.11
N LYS A 121 -1.65 12.55 -10.92
CA LYS A 121 -1.68 11.09 -11.13
C LYS A 121 -2.46 10.40 -10.00
N LEU A 122 -3.63 9.83 -10.30
CA LEU A 122 -4.37 9.01 -9.34
C LEU A 122 -3.95 7.53 -9.42
N TRP A 123 -4.01 6.94 -10.62
CA TRP A 123 -3.72 5.53 -10.89
C TRP A 123 -2.95 5.36 -12.20
N ASN A 124 -2.18 4.29 -12.32
CA ASN A 124 -1.74 3.81 -13.64
C ASN A 124 -2.90 3.16 -14.38
N SER A 125 -2.81 3.06 -15.70
CA SER A 125 -3.87 2.58 -16.60
C SER A 125 -5.21 3.32 -16.47
N HIS A 126 -5.22 4.55 -15.92
CA HIS A 126 -6.35 5.48 -15.99
C HIS A 126 -6.16 6.30 -17.26
N THR A 127 -6.82 5.90 -18.35
CA THR A 127 -6.50 6.36 -19.72
C THR A 127 -7.54 7.31 -20.27
N GLU A 128 -7.20 8.01 -21.37
CA GLU A 128 -8.17 8.81 -22.13
C GLU A 128 -9.33 8.00 -22.75
N GLU A 129 -9.27 6.66 -22.72
CA GLU A 129 -10.32 5.76 -23.19
C GLU A 129 -11.23 5.28 -22.05
N ASN A 130 -10.70 5.16 -20.82
CA ASN A 130 -11.43 4.60 -19.66
C ASN A 130 -11.71 5.61 -18.54
N TYR A 131 -11.25 6.87 -18.67
CA TYR A 131 -11.34 7.92 -17.64
C TYR A 131 -12.71 8.09 -16.98
N ASN A 132 -13.78 7.80 -17.73
CA ASN A 132 -15.17 7.96 -17.35
C ASN A 132 -15.95 6.64 -17.16
N ASN A 133 -15.32 5.48 -17.33
CA ASN A 133 -16.00 4.19 -17.37
C ASN A 133 -15.45 3.15 -16.37
N PRO A 134 -15.85 3.22 -15.09
CA PRO A 134 -16.61 4.29 -14.44
C PRO A 134 -15.70 5.49 -14.09
N TYR A 135 -16.30 6.60 -13.65
CA TYR A 135 -15.58 7.69 -13.00
C TYR A 135 -14.92 7.26 -11.68
N ALA A 136 -13.77 7.85 -11.36
CA ALA A 136 -13.18 7.75 -10.04
C ALA A 136 -14.04 8.52 -9.03
N LYS A 137 -14.47 7.86 -7.94
CA LYS A 137 -15.48 8.39 -7.01
C LYS A 137 -14.84 9.13 -5.82
N GLY A 138 -15.65 9.81 -5.02
CA GLY A 138 -15.18 10.44 -3.78
C GLY A 138 -14.51 11.80 -3.96
N PHE A 139 -14.88 12.56 -5.00
CA PHE A 139 -14.33 13.90 -5.28
C PHE A 139 -15.44 14.91 -5.55
N ASN A 140 -15.38 16.06 -4.91
CA ASN A 140 -16.16 17.26 -5.27
C ASN A 140 -15.59 17.90 -6.54
N GLY A 141 -14.28 17.80 -6.73
CA GLY A 141 -13.60 18.21 -7.95
C GLY A 141 -12.31 17.43 -8.18
N SER A 142 -12.02 17.10 -9.44
CA SER A 142 -10.78 16.42 -9.81
C SER A 142 -10.21 16.91 -11.14
N ASP A 143 -8.89 16.90 -11.25
CA ASP A 143 -8.14 17.05 -12.49
C ASP A 143 -7.13 15.89 -12.57
N PHE A 144 -7.56 14.76 -13.13
CA PHE A 144 -6.71 13.57 -13.22
C PHE A 144 -5.79 13.64 -14.44
N LEU A 145 -4.51 13.37 -14.22
CA LEU A 145 -3.51 13.13 -15.25
C LEU A 145 -3.66 11.69 -15.77
N LEU A 146 -3.75 11.52 -17.09
CA LEU A 146 -4.16 10.26 -17.73
C LEU A 146 -3.06 9.61 -18.56
N ASP A 147 -3.02 8.28 -18.53
CA ASP A 147 -2.18 7.45 -19.39
C ASP A 147 -2.66 7.45 -20.86
N PRO A 148 -1.76 7.27 -21.85
CA PRO A 148 -0.30 7.10 -21.74
C PRO A 148 0.48 8.42 -21.53
N TRP A 149 -0.19 9.51 -21.17
CA TRP A 149 0.38 10.86 -21.13
C TRP A 149 0.94 11.27 -19.76
N THR A 150 0.74 10.45 -18.72
CA THR A 150 1.17 10.73 -17.33
C THR A 150 2.64 11.05 -17.19
N TYR A 151 3.50 10.37 -17.94
CA TYR A 151 4.95 10.54 -17.88
C TYR A 151 5.49 11.43 -19.01
N ARG A 152 4.61 12.04 -19.82
CA ARG A 152 4.95 12.97 -20.90
C ARG A 152 4.88 14.41 -20.40
N TYR A 153 5.97 14.89 -19.82
CA TYR A 153 6.03 16.19 -19.14
C TYR A 153 5.60 17.39 -20.00
N TYR A 154 5.81 17.37 -21.32
CA TYR A 154 5.33 18.42 -22.24
C TYR A 154 4.13 18.02 -23.12
N ASN A 155 3.48 16.87 -22.85
CA ASN A 155 2.33 16.40 -23.63
C ASN A 155 1.26 15.72 -22.75
N ALA A 156 1.09 16.23 -21.53
CA ALA A 156 0.08 15.73 -20.60
C ALA A 156 -1.35 15.87 -21.16
N LYS A 157 -2.19 14.87 -20.90
CA LYS A 157 -3.65 14.97 -21.02
C LYS A 157 -4.28 14.85 -19.64
N MET A 158 -5.28 15.68 -19.36
CA MET A 158 -5.99 15.65 -18.08
C MET A 158 -7.51 15.72 -18.28
N THR A 159 -8.27 15.02 -17.44
CA THR A 159 -9.74 15.13 -17.37
C THR A 159 -10.15 15.95 -16.15
N ARG A 160 -11.01 16.95 -16.36
CA ARG A 160 -11.61 17.76 -15.30
C ARG A 160 -12.96 17.14 -14.93
N ASN A 161 -13.17 16.71 -13.69
CA ASN A 161 -14.44 16.18 -13.19
C ASN A 161 -15.07 15.06 -14.05
N GLY A 162 -14.29 14.35 -14.87
CA GLY A 162 -14.81 13.36 -15.80
C GLY A 162 -15.27 13.90 -17.17
N GLU A 163 -15.02 15.17 -17.48
CA GLU A 163 -15.20 15.72 -18.82
C GLU A 163 -14.13 15.19 -19.80
N THR A 164 -14.39 15.34 -21.10
CA THR A 164 -13.48 14.92 -22.18
C THR A 164 -12.04 15.38 -21.93
N PRO A 165 -11.03 14.48 -22.01
CA PRO A 165 -9.65 14.82 -21.74
C PRO A 165 -9.12 15.98 -22.58
N VAL A 166 -8.49 16.95 -21.92
CA VAL A 166 -7.86 18.12 -22.54
C VAL A 166 -6.36 17.88 -22.65
N SER A 167 -5.80 18.13 -23.83
CA SER A 167 -4.35 18.09 -24.06
C SER A 167 -3.69 19.42 -23.68
N TYR A 168 -2.55 19.32 -23.00
CA TYR A 168 -1.67 20.42 -22.60
C TYR A 168 -0.34 20.38 -23.36
N ALA A 169 -0.36 19.92 -24.63
CA ALA A 169 0.82 19.86 -25.49
C ALA A 169 1.60 21.19 -25.52
N GLY A 170 2.91 21.11 -25.30
CA GLY A 170 3.82 22.26 -25.21
C GLY A 170 3.83 22.98 -23.85
N GLN A 171 2.99 22.59 -22.90
CA GLN A 171 2.99 23.11 -21.52
C GLN A 171 3.62 22.11 -20.57
N TYR A 172 4.43 22.58 -19.61
CA TYR A 172 5.09 21.72 -18.64
C TYR A 172 4.08 21.21 -17.59
N SER A 173 3.98 19.89 -17.43
CA SER A 173 2.93 19.21 -16.64
C SER A 173 2.86 19.67 -15.19
N THR A 174 4.00 19.91 -14.55
CA THR A 174 4.03 20.37 -13.14
C THR A 174 3.47 21.79 -13.01
N ASP A 175 3.65 22.66 -14.00
CA ASP A 175 3.06 24.01 -14.01
C ASP A 175 1.54 23.96 -14.23
N VAL A 176 1.07 23.04 -15.08
CA VAL A 176 -0.37 22.78 -15.29
C VAL A 176 -1.01 22.25 -13.99
N ILE A 177 -0.36 21.29 -13.33
CA ILE A 177 -0.79 20.72 -12.04
C ILE A 177 -0.80 21.81 -10.95
N LYS A 178 0.23 22.65 -10.86
CA LYS A 178 0.27 23.79 -9.94
C LYS A 178 -0.94 24.70 -10.14
N ASN A 179 -1.18 25.16 -11.36
CA ASN A 179 -2.24 26.12 -11.66
C ASN A 179 -3.63 25.54 -11.35
N LYS A 180 -3.87 24.26 -11.68
CA LYS A 180 -5.11 23.55 -11.32
C LYS A 180 -5.28 23.38 -9.81
N SER A 181 -4.19 23.10 -9.10
CA SER A 181 -4.19 22.95 -7.63
C SER A 181 -4.49 24.26 -6.91
N LEU A 182 -3.94 25.37 -7.38
CA LEU A 182 -4.25 26.71 -6.86
C LEU A 182 -5.73 27.05 -7.11
N GLY A 183 -6.29 26.69 -8.27
CA GLY A 183 -7.70 26.85 -8.61
C GLY A 183 -8.64 26.04 -7.72
N PHE A 184 -8.36 24.76 -7.46
CA PHE A 184 -9.13 24.00 -6.47
C PHE A 184 -8.97 24.52 -5.05
N LEU A 185 -7.80 25.07 -4.70
CA LEU A 185 -7.62 25.76 -3.42
C LEU A 185 -8.43 27.07 -3.35
N ASP A 186 -8.66 27.79 -4.46
CA ASP A 186 -9.66 28.87 -4.53
C ASP A 186 -11.09 28.36 -4.27
N GLU A 187 -11.52 27.28 -4.94
CA GLU A 187 -12.84 26.67 -4.74
C GLU A 187 -13.07 26.21 -3.29
N ALA A 188 -12.07 25.57 -2.70
CA ALA A 188 -12.10 25.11 -1.32
C ALA A 188 -12.15 26.26 -0.30
N LEU A 189 -11.42 27.35 -0.55
CA LEU A 189 -11.41 28.54 0.31
C LEU A 189 -12.68 29.40 0.16
N ALA A 190 -13.40 29.30 -0.96
CA ALA A 190 -14.67 30.00 -1.18
C ALA A 190 -15.81 29.50 -0.28
N ASN A 191 -15.69 28.29 0.29
CA ASN A 191 -16.67 27.68 1.19
C ASN A 191 -16.10 27.53 2.61
N PRO A 192 -15.82 28.63 3.33
CA PRO A 192 -15.03 28.59 4.56
C PRO A 192 -15.68 27.77 5.68
N ASP A 193 -16.99 27.52 5.66
CA ASP A 193 -17.68 26.74 6.70
C ASP A 193 -17.56 25.22 6.55
N ARG A 194 -17.04 24.73 5.41
CA ARG A 194 -16.83 23.30 5.15
C ARG A 194 -15.33 22.96 5.24
N PRO A 195 -14.95 21.86 5.92
CA PRO A 195 -13.57 21.39 5.88
C PRO A 195 -13.29 20.77 4.51
N TRP A 196 -12.06 20.87 4.03
CA TRP A 196 -11.66 20.33 2.74
C TRP A 196 -10.42 19.45 2.82
N MET A 197 -10.33 18.49 1.89
CA MET A 197 -9.13 17.70 1.63
C MET A 197 -8.71 17.90 0.17
N LEU A 198 -7.55 18.51 -0.06
CA LEU A 198 -6.94 18.67 -1.39
C LEU A 198 -5.71 17.77 -1.49
N THR A 199 -5.71 16.85 -2.45
CA THR A 199 -4.52 16.07 -2.82
C THR A 199 -3.90 16.59 -4.11
N ILE A 200 -2.59 16.75 -4.11
CA ILE A 200 -1.80 17.20 -5.27
C ILE A 200 -0.72 16.15 -5.52
N ALA A 201 -0.83 15.45 -6.66
CA ALA A 201 -0.02 14.32 -7.02
C ALA A 201 0.74 14.56 -8.35
N PRO A 202 1.79 15.40 -8.35
CA PRO A 202 2.60 15.61 -9.54
C PRO A 202 3.36 14.33 -9.91
N ASN A 203 3.52 14.08 -11.21
CA ASN A 203 4.35 13.00 -11.74
C ASN A 203 5.86 13.26 -11.58
N ALA A 204 6.26 14.45 -11.11
CA ALA A 204 7.66 14.76 -10.85
C ALA A 204 8.12 14.17 -9.50
N PRO A 205 9.35 13.61 -9.40
CA PRO A 205 10.41 13.54 -10.41
C PRO A 205 10.52 12.19 -11.18
N HIS A 206 9.43 11.42 -11.35
CA HIS A 206 9.42 10.16 -12.12
C HIS A 206 10.04 10.32 -13.52
N SER A 207 10.72 9.28 -14.01
CA SER A 207 11.29 9.19 -15.35
C SER A 207 10.29 9.61 -16.45
N ASN A 208 10.78 10.26 -17.50
CA ASN A 208 9.99 10.44 -18.72
C ASN A 208 9.78 9.06 -19.33
N GLY A 209 8.57 8.76 -19.80
CA GLY A 209 8.28 7.43 -20.32
C GLY A 209 7.19 7.41 -21.38
N SER A 210 7.21 6.33 -22.15
CA SER A 210 6.12 5.96 -23.06
C SER A 210 6.13 4.48 -23.36
N GLN A 211 4.94 3.91 -23.47
CA GLN A 211 4.77 2.59 -24.06
C GLN A 211 4.79 2.69 -25.59
N ASP A 212 5.57 1.84 -26.24
CA ASP A 212 5.47 1.59 -27.67
C ASP A 212 4.18 0.81 -27.96
N ALA A 213 3.32 1.37 -28.80
CA ALA A 213 1.97 0.85 -29.03
C ALA A 213 1.92 -0.43 -29.89
N VAL A 214 3.04 -0.86 -30.48
CA VAL A 214 3.11 -2.03 -31.38
C VAL A 214 3.73 -3.23 -30.68
N THR A 215 4.80 -3.00 -29.94
CA THR A 215 5.57 -4.02 -29.20
C THR A 215 5.12 -4.16 -27.74
N GLY A 216 4.41 -3.16 -27.20
CA GLY A 216 4.05 -3.07 -25.79
C GLY A 216 5.23 -2.69 -24.87
N ALA A 217 6.43 -2.48 -25.42
CA ALA A 217 7.63 -2.17 -24.65
C ALA A 217 7.54 -0.77 -24.05
N THR A 218 7.69 -0.66 -22.73
CA THR A 218 7.84 0.65 -22.08
C THR A 218 9.25 1.16 -22.26
N TRP A 219 9.40 2.38 -22.77
CA TRP A 219 10.62 3.17 -22.80
C TRP A 219 10.65 4.15 -21.62
N PHE A 220 11.78 4.25 -20.93
CA PHE A 220 12.06 5.23 -19.87
C PHE A 220 13.37 5.97 -20.16
N GLY A 221 13.36 7.29 -19.95
CA GLY A 221 14.51 8.17 -20.03
C GLY A 221 14.49 9.23 -18.92
N GLU A 222 15.46 10.13 -18.97
CA GLU A 222 15.60 11.25 -18.04
C GLU A 222 14.27 12.03 -17.90
N PRO A 223 13.84 12.41 -16.68
CA PRO A 223 12.71 13.30 -16.50
C PRO A 223 12.94 14.63 -17.21
N GLU A 224 11.89 15.19 -17.80
CA GLU A 224 11.97 16.53 -18.35
C GLU A 224 11.72 17.56 -17.24
N TYR A 225 12.28 18.75 -17.40
CA TYR A 225 12.17 19.84 -16.43
C TYR A 225 11.78 21.15 -17.13
N ALA A 226 11.28 22.12 -16.38
CA ALA A 226 10.91 23.42 -16.93
C ALA A 226 12.16 24.17 -17.44
N PRO A 227 12.10 24.95 -18.54
CA PRO A 227 13.30 25.50 -19.16
C PRO A 227 14.01 26.52 -18.27
N ARG A 228 13.26 27.15 -17.35
CA ARG A 228 13.77 28.06 -16.31
C ARG A 228 14.78 27.40 -15.35
N HIS A 229 14.74 26.08 -15.21
CA HIS A 229 15.63 25.31 -14.32
C HIS A 229 16.84 24.70 -15.03
N ALA A 230 16.95 24.83 -16.37
CA ALA A 230 17.95 24.15 -17.19
C ALA A 230 19.42 24.46 -16.83
N GLN A 231 19.69 25.60 -16.19
CA GLN A 231 21.04 26.01 -15.80
C GLN A 231 21.42 25.58 -14.37
N LEU A 232 20.52 24.95 -13.63
CA LEU A 232 20.75 24.52 -12.25
C LEU A 232 21.49 23.18 -12.17
N PHE A 233 22.15 22.97 -11.03
CA PHE A 233 22.79 21.72 -10.62
C PHE A 233 23.87 21.16 -11.56
N LYS A 234 24.45 21.95 -12.48
CA LYS A 234 25.40 21.47 -13.52
C LYS A 234 26.53 20.58 -12.97
N ASP A 235 27.13 20.99 -11.85
CA ASP A 235 28.25 20.31 -11.21
C ASP A 235 27.82 19.30 -10.13
N TYR A 236 26.51 19.12 -9.93
CA TYR A 236 25.97 18.14 -8.97
C TYR A 236 26.28 16.73 -9.44
N LYS A 237 26.69 15.91 -8.48
CA LYS A 237 26.79 14.45 -8.60
C LYS A 237 25.91 13.82 -7.55
N ILE A 238 25.27 12.70 -7.88
CA ILE A 238 24.46 11.95 -6.92
C ILE A 238 25.35 11.47 -5.74
N PRO A 239 24.85 11.38 -4.50
CA PRO A 239 25.64 10.92 -3.36
C PRO A 239 26.30 9.57 -3.64
N ARG A 240 27.63 9.53 -3.45
CA ARG A 240 28.46 8.34 -3.64
C ARG A 240 28.75 7.72 -2.27
N ASP A 241 27.70 7.16 -1.65
CA ASP A 241 27.79 6.48 -0.35
C ASP A 241 28.45 5.08 -0.44
N GLU A 242 28.52 4.33 0.67
CA GLU A 242 29.12 2.99 0.70
C GLU A 242 28.43 1.94 -0.17
N SER A 243 27.17 2.17 -0.57
CA SER A 243 26.40 1.29 -1.46
C SER A 243 26.61 1.64 -2.93
N PHE A 244 27.12 2.84 -3.23
CA PHE A 244 27.23 3.35 -4.58
C PHE A 244 28.13 2.47 -5.45
N ASN A 245 27.58 1.98 -6.56
CA ASN A 245 28.21 1.08 -7.51
C ASN A 245 28.91 -0.16 -6.90
N LYS A 246 28.32 -0.72 -5.83
CA LYS A 246 28.87 -1.88 -5.11
C LYS A 246 27.80 -2.95 -4.97
N ILE A 247 28.03 -4.14 -5.54
CA ILE A 247 27.14 -5.28 -5.41
C ILE A 247 26.92 -5.61 -3.94
N ILE A 248 25.66 -5.84 -3.55
CA ILE A 248 25.27 -6.06 -2.16
C ILE A 248 25.68 -7.48 -1.71
N ASP A 249 26.44 -7.59 -0.63
CA ASP A 249 26.88 -8.88 -0.09
C ASP A 249 25.68 -9.66 0.48
N GLY A 250 25.48 -10.88 -0.01
CA GLY A 250 24.31 -11.71 0.32
C GLY A 250 23.02 -11.32 -0.41
N ALA A 251 23.07 -10.60 -1.55
CA ALA A 251 21.94 -10.50 -2.47
C ALA A 251 21.51 -11.87 -3.01
N VAL A 252 20.28 -11.92 -3.51
CA VAL A 252 19.72 -13.07 -4.24
C VAL A 252 19.03 -12.60 -5.52
N GLY A 253 18.65 -13.54 -6.38
CA GLY A 253 18.02 -13.23 -7.66
C GLY A 253 18.89 -12.33 -8.54
N TRP A 254 18.25 -11.51 -9.37
CA TRP A 254 18.93 -10.67 -10.36
C TRP A 254 19.90 -9.64 -9.77
N VAL A 255 19.70 -9.21 -8.52
CA VAL A 255 20.58 -8.22 -7.86
C VAL A 255 21.96 -8.82 -7.58
N ALA A 256 22.05 -10.13 -7.33
CA ALA A 256 23.31 -10.83 -7.09
C ALA A 256 24.19 -10.91 -8.35
N ASP A 257 23.55 -10.95 -9.53
CA ASP A 257 24.21 -11.13 -10.82
C ASP A 257 24.56 -9.81 -11.53
N LEU A 258 24.30 -8.65 -10.89
CA LEU A 258 24.58 -7.34 -11.47
C LEU A 258 26.08 -7.10 -11.69
N PRO A 259 26.50 -6.57 -12.85
CA PRO A 259 27.83 -5.98 -13.00
C PRO A 259 27.90 -4.61 -12.33
N THR A 260 29.11 -4.16 -11.98
CA THR A 260 29.34 -2.76 -11.61
C THR A 260 29.19 -1.86 -12.83
N LEU A 261 28.52 -0.73 -12.65
CA LEU A 261 28.34 0.34 -13.64
C LEU A 261 29.69 0.86 -14.16
N THR A 262 29.74 1.11 -15.46
CA THR A 262 30.85 1.74 -16.19
C THR A 262 30.92 3.24 -15.93
N GLU A 263 32.04 3.89 -16.27
CA GLU A 263 32.18 5.35 -16.17
C GLU A 263 31.13 6.11 -17.03
N GLU A 264 30.75 5.55 -18.18
CA GLU A 264 29.71 6.09 -19.06
C GLU A 264 28.34 6.09 -18.35
N GLU A 265 27.96 4.98 -17.72
CA GLU A 265 26.74 4.84 -16.92
C GLU A 265 26.76 5.73 -15.67
N ILE A 266 27.91 5.82 -14.97
CA ILE A 266 28.10 6.69 -13.80
C ILE A 266 27.90 8.17 -14.15
N ASN A 267 28.33 8.59 -15.34
CA ASN A 267 28.13 9.94 -15.87
C ASN A 267 26.68 10.16 -16.33
N TYR A 268 26.05 9.15 -16.93
CA TYR A 268 24.63 9.19 -17.30
C TYR A 268 23.73 9.38 -16.09
N ILE A 269 23.88 8.56 -15.03
CA ILE A 269 23.04 8.65 -13.84
C ILE A 269 23.23 9.96 -13.06
N ASP A 270 24.41 10.59 -13.19
CA ASP A 270 24.66 11.94 -12.70
C ASP A 270 23.81 12.98 -13.44
N GLU A 271 23.66 12.89 -14.78
CA GLU A 271 22.72 13.76 -15.52
C GLU A 271 21.27 13.40 -15.21
N PHE A 272 20.93 12.11 -15.12
CA PHE A 272 19.60 11.65 -14.76
C PHE A 272 19.13 12.26 -13.43
N GLN A 273 20.00 12.26 -12.41
CA GLN A 273 19.67 12.89 -11.14
C GLN A 273 19.67 14.44 -11.22
N ARG A 274 20.52 15.08 -12.04
CA ARG A 274 20.41 16.53 -12.31
C ARG A 274 19.05 16.88 -12.94
N CYS A 275 18.57 16.09 -13.90
CA CYS A 275 17.25 16.24 -14.50
C CYS A 275 16.13 16.12 -13.45
N ARG A 276 16.21 15.14 -12.55
CA ARG A 276 15.29 14.98 -11.41
C ARG A 276 15.29 16.18 -10.47
N LEU A 277 16.47 16.68 -10.08
CA LEU A 277 16.59 17.88 -9.24
C LEU A 277 15.98 19.12 -9.90
N ARG A 278 16.17 19.30 -11.21
CA ARG A 278 15.55 20.39 -11.98
C ARG A 278 14.03 20.24 -12.05
N ALA A 279 13.50 19.03 -12.24
CA ALA A 279 12.05 18.77 -12.25
C ALA A 279 11.41 19.07 -10.87
N LEU A 280 12.09 18.73 -9.77
CA LEU A 280 11.65 19.04 -8.40
C LEU A 280 11.53 20.54 -8.12
N GLN A 281 12.25 21.42 -8.81
CA GLN A 281 12.17 22.87 -8.55
C GLN A 281 10.77 23.42 -8.84
N ALA A 282 10.08 22.91 -9.85
CA ALA A 282 8.69 23.30 -10.12
C ALA A 282 7.71 22.79 -9.05
N VAL A 283 8.00 21.65 -8.41
CA VAL A 283 7.24 21.14 -7.26
C VAL A 283 7.49 22.02 -6.03
N ASP A 284 8.73 22.46 -5.80
CA ASP A 284 9.08 23.35 -4.69
C ASP A 284 8.47 24.75 -4.84
N GLU A 285 8.50 25.31 -6.06
CA GLU A 285 7.79 26.55 -6.41
C GLU A 285 6.27 26.44 -6.13
N MET A 286 5.64 25.34 -6.54
CA MET A 286 4.24 25.03 -6.22
C MET A 286 3.98 24.98 -4.71
N ILE A 287 4.86 24.34 -3.94
CA ILE A 287 4.76 24.29 -2.47
C ILE A 287 4.79 25.70 -1.89
N GLY A 288 5.72 26.55 -2.33
CA GLY A 288 5.80 27.96 -1.92
C GLY A 288 4.48 28.71 -2.15
N GLU A 289 3.94 28.65 -3.37
CA GLU A 289 2.69 29.32 -3.74
C GLU A 289 1.47 28.81 -2.95
N LEU A 290 1.38 27.51 -2.69
CA LEU A 290 0.32 26.92 -1.85
C LEU A 290 0.38 27.45 -0.41
N PHE A 291 1.56 27.46 0.20
CA PHE A 291 1.75 27.96 1.56
C PHE A 291 1.45 29.45 1.68
N GLU A 292 1.92 30.27 0.74
CA GLU A 292 1.55 31.68 0.66
C GLU A 292 0.03 31.89 0.56
N LYS A 293 -0.67 31.06 -0.23
CA LYS A 293 -2.12 31.16 -0.41
C LYS A 293 -2.89 30.78 0.87
N LEU A 294 -2.45 29.74 1.58
CA LEU A 294 -3.03 29.33 2.87
C LEU A 294 -2.79 30.36 3.98
N ASP A 295 -1.64 31.01 3.99
CA ASP A 295 -1.29 32.07 4.94
C ASP A 295 -2.11 33.35 4.68
N LYS A 296 -2.17 33.82 3.41
CA LYS A 296 -3.00 34.95 2.98
C LYS A 296 -4.49 34.75 3.28
N ALA A 297 -4.97 33.50 3.23
CA ALA A 297 -6.35 33.14 3.58
C ALA A 297 -6.57 32.96 5.11
N GLY A 298 -5.53 33.01 5.93
CA GLY A 298 -5.61 32.87 7.39
C GLY A 298 -5.97 31.47 7.89
N VAL A 299 -6.00 30.45 7.02
CA VAL A 299 -6.41 29.08 7.37
C VAL A 299 -5.27 28.17 7.78
N LEU A 300 -4.01 28.58 7.61
CA LEU A 300 -2.82 27.76 7.80
C LEU A 300 -2.71 27.12 9.20
N ASN A 301 -3.21 27.79 10.25
CA ASN A 301 -3.25 27.25 11.61
C ASN A 301 -4.34 26.19 11.85
N ASN A 302 -5.28 26.02 10.91
CA ASN A 302 -6.37 25.03 10.93
C ASN A 302 -6.23 24.03 9.75
N THR A 303 -5.03 23.88 9.19
CA THR A 303 -4.77 22.97 8.06
C THR A 303 -3.65 22.02 8.44
N TYR A 304 -3.92 20.71 8.36
CA TYR A 304 -2.85 19.71 8.32
C TYR A 304 -2.28 19.63 6.91
N ILE A 305 -0.96 19.63 6.79
CA ILE A 305 -0.23 19.57 5.54
C ILE A 305 0.72 18.38 5.62
N PHE A 306 0.56 17.46 4.68
CA PHE A 306 1.34 16.24 4.54
C PHE A 306 2.16 16.30 3.25
N PHE A 307 3.41 15.84 3.30
CA PHE A 307 4.23 15.58 2.12
C PHE A 307 4.82 14.18 2.17
N SER A 308 4.69 13.44 1.07
CA SER A 308 5.31 12.13 0.86
C SER A 308 5.46 11.83 -0.64
N THR A 309 5.84 10.60 -0.99
CA THR A 309 6.02 10.06 -2.34
C THR A 309 5.38 8.68 -2.39
N ASP A 310 4.87 8.21 -3.54
CA ASP A 310 4.26 6.87 -3.62
C ASP A 310 5.26 5.72 -3.42
N ASN A 311 6.52 5.89 -3.83
CA ASN A 311 7.62 5.01 -3.45
C ASN A 311 8.96 5.77 -3.44
N GLY A 312 9.99 5.12 -2.92
CA GLY A 312 11.38 5.56 -3.06
C GLY A 312 11.92 5.29 -4.46
N TYR A 313 13.23 5.46 -4.63
CA TYR A 313 13.91 5.34 -5.92
C TYR A 313 15.43 5.21 -5.71
N HIS A 314 16.06 4.26 -6.42
CA HIS A 314 17.50 4.05 -6.45
C HIS A 314 18.11 4.55 -7.75
N ILE A 315 19.37 5.01 -7.70
CA ILE A 315 20.16 5.46 -8.84
C ILE A 315 21.64 5.17 -8.56
N GLY A 316 22.13 4.03 -9.03
CA GLY A 316 23.51 3.58 -8.85
C GLY A 316 23.85 3.01 -7.47
N GLN A 317 22.99 3.15 -6.46
CA GLN A 317 23.09 2.33 -5.24
C GLN A 317 22.98 0.85 -5.62
N HIS A 318 23.84 0.03 -5.02
CA HIS A 318 23.99 -1.39 -5.33
C HIS A 318 24.28 -1.74 -6.80
N ALA A 319 24.89 -0.80 -7.54
CA ALA A 319 25.11 -0.86 -8.99
C ALA A 319 23.83 -0.97 -9.84
N MET A 320 22.65 -0.72 -9.25
CA MET A 320 21.39 -0.70 -10.00
C MET A 320 21.30 0.54 -10.88
N GLN A 321 20.80 0.38 -12.11
CA GLN A 321 20.36 1.50 -12.95
C GLN A 321 19.21 2.29 -12.26
N PRO A 322 18.85 3.51 -12.70
CA PRO A 322 17.72 4.25 -12.13
C PRO A 322 16.47 3.37 -12.01
N GLY A 323 15.76 3.38 -10.88
CA GLY A 323 14.55 2.57 -10.76
C GLY A 323 13.99 2.41 -9.35
N LYS A 324 13.11 1.42 -9.23
CA LYS A 324 12.42 0.98 -8.00
C LYS A 324 12.25 -0.55 -8.04
N ASN A 325 11.27 -1.09 -7.32
CA ASN A 325 10.91 -2.52 -7.25
C ASN A 325 11.73 -3.38 -6.27
N CYS A 326 12.68 -2.82 -5.53
CA CYS A 326 13.45 -3.53 -4.51
C CYS A 326 12.89 -3.30 -3.09
N GLY A 327 13.23 -4.19 -2.15
CA GLY A 327 12.93 -4.02 -0.73
C GLY A 327 13.99 -3.21 0.03
N TYR A 328 14.97 -2.65 -0.67
CA TYR A 328 16.09 -1.91 -0.09
C TYR A 328 15.68 -0.50 0.34
N GLU A 329 16.41 0.08 1.30
CA GLU A 329 16.08 1.37 1.93
C GLU A 329 15.87 2.53 0.92
N THR A 330 16.55 2.51 -0.22
CA THR A 330 16.37 3.48 -1.32
C THR A 330 14.94 3.53 -1.85
N ASP A 331 14.29 2.38 -1.89
CA ASP A 331 13.01 2.12 -2.57
C ASP A 331 11.85 2.14 -1.58
N ILE A 332 12.08 1.65 -0.36
CA ILE A 332 11.02 1.54 0.66
C ILE A 332 11.04 2.66 1.70
N ASN A 333 12.18 3.27 2.04
CA ASN A 333 12.25 4.31 3.07
C ASN A 333 12.03 5.69 2.44
N ILE A 334 10.89 6.30 2.74
CA ILE A 334 10.36 7.45 2.01
C ILE A 334 10.24 8.70 2.91
N PRO A 335 10.22 9.92 2.33
CA PRO A 335 9.88 11.13 3.09
C PRO A 335 8.46 11.04 3.67
N LEU A 336 8.33 11.45 4.92
CA LEU A 336 7.05 11.89 5.49
C LEU A 336 7.30 13.10 6.38
N PHE A 337 6.65 14.21 6.02
CA PHE A 337 6.64 15.44 6.79
C PHE A 337 5.19 15.86 7.05
N ILE A 338 4.89 16.26 8.28
CA ILE A 338 3.56 16.70 8.69
C ILE A 338 3.67 18.04 9.40
N ARG A 339 2.85 19.03 9.02
CA ARG A 339 2.62 20.27 9.77
C ARG A 339 1.12 20.40 10.03
N GLY A 340 0.72 21.00 11.15
CA GLY A 340 -0.70 21.27 11.42
C GLY A 340 -0.99 21.52 12.90
N PRO A 341 -2.28 21.61 13.28
CA PRO A 341 -2.72 21.73 14.66
C PRO A 341 -2.06 20.68 15.57
N GLY A 342 -1.46 21.11 16.68
CA GLY A 342 -0.85 20.20 17.66
C GLY A 342 0.41 19.45 17.21
N ILE A 343 0.86 19.60 15.96
CA ILE A 343 2.12 19.00 15.49
C ILE A 343 3.30 19.83 16.01
N PRO A 344 4.32 19.24 16.66
CA PRO A 344 5.49 19.99 17.10
C PRO A 344 6.31 20.50 15.91
N GLN A 345 6.87 21.72 16.03
CA GLN A 345 7.66 22.35 14.97
C GLN A 345 9.15 22.00 15.09
N ASN A 346 9.78 21.68 13.95
CA ASN A 346 11.21 21.34 13.85
C ASN A 346 11.59 20.20 14.81
N GLN A 347 10.80 19.14 14.84
CA GLN A 347 11.02 17.96 15.66
C GLN A 347 11.03 16.68 14.82
N THR A 348 11.77 15.69 15.29
CA THR A 348 11.78 14.33 14.75
C THR A 348 10.88 13.46 15.62
N ILE A 349 9.89 12.79 15.04
CA ILE A 349 9.06 11.83 15.76
C ILE A 349 9.52 10.43 15.33
N ASP A 350 10.29 9.79 16.21
CA ASP A 350 10.99 8.54 15.91
C ASP A 350 10.09 7.30 16.08
N VAL A 351 9.14 7.14 15.17
CA VAL A 351 8.18 6.04 15.14
C VAL A 351 8.21 5.32 13.79
N VAL A 352 8.09 4.00 13.80
CA VAL A 352 7.92 3.21 12.57
C VAL A 352 6.49 3.39 12.08
N THR A 353 6.35 3.79 10.81
CA THR A 353 5.07 4.02 10.14
C THR A 353 5.15 3.60 8.68
N SER A 354 3.99 3.44 8.05
CA SER A 354 3.86 2.99 6.66
C SER A 354 2.76 3.74 5.91
N HIS A 355 2.74 3.63 4.59
CA HIS A 355 1.63 4.14 3.76
C HIS A 355 0.25 3.64 4.18
N THR A 356 0.17 2.41 4.69
CA THR A 356 -1.03 1.80 5.28
C THR A 356 -1.63 2.65 6.41
N ASP A 357 -0.81 3.47 7.09
CA ASP A 357 -1.18 4.31 8.23
C ASP A 357 -1.75 5.69 7.82
N LEU A 358 -1.64 6.10 6.55
CA LEU A 358 -2.11 7.41 6.10
C LEU A 358 -3.64 7.53 6.09
N ALA A 359 -4.36 6.52 5.56
CA ALA A 359 -5.83 6.50 5.57
C ALA A 359 -6.45 6.58 6.99
N PRO A 360 -6.08 5.72 7.97
CA PRO A 360 -6.58 5.86 9.34
C PRO A 360 -6.14 7.18 10.01
N THR A 361 -5.04 7.80 9.59
CA THR A 361 -4.62 9.13 10.07
C THR A 361 -5.54 10.23 9.59
N PHE A 362 -5.86 10.29 8.28
CA PHE A 362 -6.75 11.32 7.73
C PHE A 362 -8.19 11.16 8.27
N LEU A 363 -8.68 9.93 8.41
CA LEU A 363 -9.97 9.65 9.06
C LEU A 363 -9.98 10.14 10.51
N SER A 364 -8.92 9.89 11.28
CA SER A 364 -8.83 10.39 12.65
C SER A 364 -8.76 11.92 12.73
N ILE A 365 -8.16 12.59 11.74
CA ILE A 365 -8.15 14.05 11.64
C ILE A 365 -9.56 14.59 11.37
N ALA A 366 -10.33 13.90 10.52
CA ALA A 366 -11.75 14.17 10.28
C ALA A 366 -12.69 13.76 11.44
N GLY A 367 -12.14 13.25 12.56
CA GLY A 367 -12.94 12.82 13.72
C GLY A 367 -13.74 11.53 13.52
N THR A 368 -13.38 10.70 12.53
CA THR A 368 -14.02 9.41 12.24
C THR A 368 -13.02 8.25 12.28
N THR A 369 -13.51 7.02 12.13
CA THR A 369 -12.72 5.78 12.06
C THR A 369 -13.37 4.80 11.08
N ARG A 370 -12.65 3.75 10.68
CA ARG A 370 -13.19 2.68 9.81
C ARG A 370 -12.60 1.33 10.17
N ASP A 371 -13.46 0.31 10.21
CA ASP A 371 -13.06 -1.08 10.46
C ASP A 371 -12.38 -1.72 9.25
N GLY A 372 -11.60 -2.77 9.50
CA GLY A 372 -10.94 -3.56 8.47
C GLY A 372 -9.90 -2.80 7.63
N LEU A 373 -9.37 -1.69 8.15
CA LEU A 373 -8.07 -1.15 7.73
C LEU A 373 -6.95 -2.00 8.35
N ASP A 374 -5.76 -2.02 7.76
CA ASP A 374 -4.60 -2.77 8.26
C ASP A 374 -3.61 -1.89 9.05
N GLY A 375 -3.59 -0.58 8.77
CA GLY A 375 -2.73 0.39 9.45
C GLY A 375 -3.26 0.88 10.81
N LYS A 376 -2.49 1.77 11.44
CA LYS A 376 -2.80 2.54 12.64
C LYS A 376 -2.78 4.04 12.33
N LYS A 377 -3.34 4.87 13.21
CA LYS A 377 -3.09 6.31 13.18
C LYS A 377 -1.60 6.59 13.42
N ILE A 378 -0.98 7.43 12.59
CA ILE A 378 0.38 7.95 12.78
C ILE A 378 0.44 8.76 14.09
N PRO A 379 1.33 8.41 15.03
CA PRO A 379 1.50 9.18 16.27
C PRO A 379 2.06 10.57 16.00
N THR A 380 1.48 11.61 16.62
CA THR A 380 1.80 13.02 16.33
C THR A 380 2.54 13.76 17.45
N THR A 381 2.92 13.06 18.52
CA THR A 381 3.59 13.65 19.71
C THR A 381 5.02 13.13 19.86
N ILE A 382 5.89 13.96 20.46
CA ILE A 382 7.27 13.57 20.77
C ILE A 382 7.30 12.36 21.71
N ASP A 383 6.40 12.35 22.71
CA ASP A 383 6.27 11.27 23.69
C ASP A 383 6.02 9.89 23.04
N ALA A 384 5.36 9.86 21.87
CA ALA A 384 5.13 8.61 21.15
C ALA A 384 6.40 8.04 20.48
N GLY A 385 7.37 8.90 20.10
CA GLY A 385 8.69 8.46 19.64
C GLY A 385 9.57 7.91 20.77
N ASN A 386 9.29 8.36 22.01
CA ASN A 386 9.97 7.93 23.23
C ASN A 386 9.26 6.76 23.95
N ALA A 387 8.21 6.18 23.37
CA ALA A 387 7.43 5.13 24.00
C ALA A 387 8.09 3.75 23.81
N ASP A 388 8.32 3.02 24.92
CA ASP A 388 8.93 1.68 24.93
C ASP A 388 8.15 0.64 24.09
N ASN A 389 6.87 0.89 23.84
CA ASN A 389 5.96 0.00 23.09
C ASN A 389 5.60 0.53 21.69
N LYS A 390 6.44 1.40 21.10
CA LYS A 390 6.27 1.86 19.71
C LYS A 390 6.30 0.68 18.73
N SER A 391 5.51 0.76 17.65
CA SER A 391 5.55 -0.24 16.56
C SER A 391 6.98 -0.35 16.02
N GLU A 392 7.42 -1.58 15.73
CA GLU A 392 8.77 -1.85 15.19
C GLU A 392 8.77 -2.33 13.73
N HIS A 393 7.63 -2.82 13.21
CA HIS A 393 7.59 -3.60 11.98
C HIS A 393 6.92 -2.86 10.82
N VAL A 394 7.42 -3.12 9.61
CA VAL A 394 6.70 -2.91 8.36
C VAL A 394 6.84 -4.18 7.50
N ALA A 395 5.71 -4.63 6.95
CA ALA A 395 5.70 -5.68 5.95
C ALA A 395 5.90 -5.05 4.56
N ILE A 396 6.81 -5.65 3.79
CA ILE A 396 7.22 -5.21 2.45
C ILE A 396 6.89 -6.35 1.47
N GLU A 397 6.30 -6.04 0.33
CA GLU A 397 5.81 -7.04 -0.61
C GLU A 397 6.05 -6.61 -2.05
N TYR A 398 6.34 -7.56 -2.94
CA TYR A 398 6.43 -7.33 -4.38
C TYR A 398 6.09 -8.60 -5.16
N TRP A 399 5.58 -8.45 -6.39
CA TRP A 399 5.30 -9.56 -7.31
C TRP A 399 5.73 -9.23 -8.74
N GLY A 400 6.17 -10.26 -9.48
CA GLY A 400 6.41 -10.19 -10.91
C GLY A 400 7.84 -9.80 -11.29
N ILE A 401 7.98 -8.66 -11.95
CA ILE A 401 9.22 -8.23 -12.61
C ILE A 401 9.75 -6.91 -12.02
N ALA A 402 11.07 -6.75 -11.97
CA ALA A 402 11.69 -5.43 -11.79
C ALA A 402 12.01 -4.83 -13.16
N VAL A 403 11.82 -3.52 -13.33
CA VAL A 403 12.09 -2.81 -14.58
C VAL A 403 13.09 -1.68 -14.30
N PRO A 404 14.36 -1.80 -14.75
CA PRO A 404 15.29 -0.69 -14.70
C PRO A 404 14.84 0.43 -15.67
N GLU A 405 15.01 1.67 -15.24
CA GLU A 405 14.63 2.88 -15.94
C GLU A 405 15.87 3.62 -16.49
N GLY A 406 15.66 4.52 -17.46
CA GLY A 406 16.75 5.20 -18.16
C GLY A 406 17.41 4.35 -19.25
N ILE A 407 18.20 4.98 -20.12
CA ILE A 407 18.61 4.38 -21.40
C ILE A 407 19.54 3.15 -21.25
N TYR A 408 20.25 3.02 -20.13
CA TYR A 408 21.11 1.86 -19.84
C TYR A 408 20.36 0.73 -19.14
N GLY A 409 19.14 0.99 -18.63
CA GLY A 409 18.19 -0.09 -18.32
C GLY A 409 17.88 -0.94 -19.55
N TYR A 410 18.09 -0.43 -20.77
CA TYR A 410 17.74 -1.11 -22.03
C TYR A 410 18.75 -2.15 -22.53
N LYS A 411 19.81 -2.46 -21.78
CA LYS A 411 20.87 -3.39 -22.20
C LYS A 411 20.66 -4.81 -21.66
N SER A 412 20.14 -5.68 -22.51
CA SER A 412 20.26 -7.13 -22.38
C SER A 412 21.03 -7.69 -23.58
N ASP A 413 22.22 -8.23 -23.36
CA ASP A 413 23.01 -8.95 -24.37
C ASP A 413 22.48 -10.39 -24.61
N ASN A 414 21.32 -10.73 -24.06
CA ASN A 414 20.73 -12.06 -24.11
C ASN A 414 19.49 -12.09 -25.03
N ASP A 415 19.68 -12.59 -26.25
CA ASP A 415 18.65 -12.77 -27.30
C ASP A 415 17.40 -13.55 -26.84
N SER A 416 17.46 -14.27 -25.72
CA SER A 416 16.33 -15.03 -25.16
C SER A 416 15.41 -14.24 -24.21
N GLN A 417 15.74 -12.98 -23.90
CA GLN A 417 14.90 -12.07 -23.11
C GLN A 417 14.45 -10.87 -23.96
N PRO A 418 13.34 -10.96 -24.71
CA PRO A 418 12.77 -9.83 -25.44
C PRO A 418 12.09 -8.86 -24.45
N GLY A 419 12.89 -8.03 -23.78
CA GLY A 419 12.41 -7.00 -22.86
C GLY A 419 13.34 -6.78 -21.66
N ASN A 420 13.49 -5.52 -21.29
CA ASN A 420 14.41 -5.07 -20.24
C ASN A 420 13.73 -5.13 -18.87
N SER A 421 13.58 -6.35 -18.37
CA SER A 421 12.96 -6.61 -17.09
C SER A 421 13.57 -7.84 -16.43
N TYR A 422 13.92 -7.73 -15.15
CA TYR A 422 14.36 -8.85 -14.36
C TYR A 422 13.15 -9.64 -13.86
N ARG A 423 13.08 -10.92 -14.22
CA ARG A 423 12.01 -11.83 -13.82
C ARG A 423 12.25 -12.36 -12.40
N ASN A 424 11.22 -12.98 -11.81
CA ASN A 424 11.27 -13.60 -10.48
C ASN A 424 11.57 -12.60 -9.34
N ASN A 425 11.13 -11.34 -9.46
CA ASN A 425 11.27 -10.32 -8.42
C ASN A 425 10.19 -10.42 -7.32
N THR A 426 9.47 -11.54 -7.22
CA THR A 426 8.43 -11.73 -6.20
C THR A 426 9.07 -12.05 -4.85
N TYR A 427 8.77 -11.29 -3.81
CA TYR A 427 9.28 -11.51 -2.45
C TYR A 427 8.31 -11.05 -1.34
N LYS A 428 8.45 -11.66 -0.16
CA LYS A 428 8.00 -11.08 1.11
C LYS A 428 9.21 -10.56 1.88
N GLY A 429 9.10 -9.33 2.37
CA GLY A 429 10.11 -8.65 3.17
C GLY A 429 9.56 -8.22 4.52
N LEU A 430 10.43 -8.22 5.51
CA LEU A 430 10.18 -7.78 6.88
C LEU A 430 11.22 -6.71 7.22
N ARG A 431 10.73 -5.49 7.44
CA ARG A 431 11.53 -4.38 7.95
C ARG A 431 11.26 -4.25 9.45
N LEU A 432 12.30 -4.37 10.27
CA LEU A 432 12.22 -4.16 11.73
C LEU A 432 13.13 -3.02 12.17
N VAL A 433 12.61 -2.07 12.94
CA VAL A 433 13.37 -0.97 13.53
C VAL A 433 12.96 -0.77 14.98
N SER A 434 13.93 -0.83 15.87
CA SER A 434 13.84 -0.41 17.27
C SER A 434 15.05 0.49 17.59
N ASP A 435 15.22 0.84 18.86
CA ASP A 435 16.42 1.55 19.31
C ASP A 435 17.63 0.60 19.40
N ASP A 436 17.40 -0.71 19.54
CA ASP A 436 18.41 -1.77 19.63
C ASP A 436 18.83 -2.35 18.28
N TYR A 437 17.92 -2.50 17.33
CA TYR A 437 18.16 -3.16 16.03
C TYR A 437 17.49 -2.44 14.86
N SER A 438 18.08 -2.60 13.69
CA SER A 438 17.51 -2.15 12.41
C SER A 438 17.82 -3.24 11.40
N LEU A 439 16.80 -3.95 10.94
CA LEU A 439 16.91 -5.16 10.12
C LEU A 439 16.04 -5.08 8.87
N TYR A 440 16.52 -5.69 7.79
CA TYR A 440 15.70 -6.19 6.70
C TYR A 440 15.91 -7.69 6.56
N TYR A 441 14.84 -8.44 6.35
CA TYR A 441 14.85 -9.88 6.11
C TYR A 441 13.83 -10.21 5.02
N SER A 442 14.22 -10.97 4.00
CA SER A 442 13.34 -11.32 2.88
C SER A 442 13.33 -12.82 2.59
N VAL A 443 12.25 -13.28 1.97
CA VAL A 443 12.16 -14.55 1.28
C VAL A 443 11.62 -14.30 -0.11
N TRP A 444 12.38 -14.72 -1.13
CA TRP A 444 12.03 -14.59 -2.53
C TRP A 444 11.25 -15.80 -3.04
N CYS A 445 10.59 -15.68 -4.19
CA CYS A 445 9.81 -16.76 -4.80
C CYS A 445 10.62 -17.98 -5.25
N THR A 446 11.94 -17.82 -5.38
CA THR A 446 12.91 -18.92 -5.55
C THR A 446 13.16 -19.71 -4.25
N ASN A 447 12.64 -19.23 -3.11
CA ASN A 447 12.92 -19.65 -1.74
C ASN A 447 14.30 -19.24 -1.20
N ASP A 448 15.05 -18.43 -1.94
CA ASP A 448 16.24 -17.76 -1.44
C ASP A 448 15.88 -16.71 -0.38
N LYS A 449 16.84 -16.39 0.50
CA LYS A 449 16.63 -15.55 1.69
C LYS A 449 17.74 -14.53 1.83
N GLU A 450 17.39 -13.26 2.03
CA GLU A 450 18.35 -12.20 2.37
C GLU A 450 18.21 -11.78 3.83
N PHE A 451 19.32 -11.34 4.44
CA PHE A 451 19.32 -10.74 5.77
C PHE A 451 20.35 -9.61 5.84
N TYR A 452 19.88 -8.40 6.19
CA TYR A 452 20.72 -7.22 6.33
C TYR A 452 20.54 -6.58 7.72
N ASN A 453 21.67 -6.41 8.42
CA ASN A 453 21.76 -5.53 9.58
C ASN A 453 22.02 -4.10 9.09
N LEU A 454 21.00 -3.26 9.20
CA LEU A 454 21.01 -1.86 8.77
C LEU A 454 21.43 -0.89 9.90
N LYS A 455 21.72 -1.39 11.11
CA LYS A 455 22.30 -0.59 12.21
C LYS A 455 23.83 -0.51 12.14
N VAL A 456 24.47 -1.52 11.52
CA VAL A 456 25.91 -1.52 11.21
C VAL A 456 26.10 -2.12 9.80
N PRO A 457 26.16 -1.28 8.76
CA PRO A 457 26.42 -1.74 7.39
C PRO A 457 27.67 -2.62 7.32
N ASN A 458 27.63 -3.67 6.50
CA ASN A 458 28.70 -4.65 6.28
C ASN A 458 28.98 -5.65 7.44
N ALA A 459 28.22 -5.65 8.54
CA ALA A 459 28.44 -6.57 9.68
C ALA A 459 27.62 -7.89 9.59
N HIS A 460 27.89 -8.73 8.58
CA HIS A 460 27.08 -9.93 8.28
C HIS A 460 27.39 -11.17 9.14
N GLN A 461 28.62 -11.34 9.63
CA GLN A 461 29.10 -12.63 10.17
C GLN A 461 29.05 -12.77 11.71
N SER A 462 28.93 -11.68 12.46
CA SER A 462 28.90 -11.70 13.94
C SER A 462 27.77 -10.85 14.53
N TYR A 463 26.61 -10.85 13.88
CA TYR A 463 25.44 -10.11 14.36
C TYR A 463 24.78 -10.78 15.57
N THR A 464 24.45 -9.97 16.59
CA THR A 464 23.66 -10.40 17.75
C THR A 464 22.65 -9.34 18.17
N ILE A 465 21.50 -9.80 18.69
CA ILE A 465 20.50 -9.00 19.42
C ILE A 465 20.24 -9.72 20.74
N ALA A 466 20.15 -9.01 21.87
CA ALA A 466 19.85 -9.59 23.18
C ALA A 466 20.74 -10.81 23.55
N ASN A 467 22.02 -10.80 23.14
CA ASN A 467 22.97 -11.91 23.28
C ASN A 467 22.62 -13.20 22.50
N ARG A 468 21.85 -13.09 21.41
CA ARG A 468 21.43 -14.20 20.53
C ARG A 468 22.07 -14.05 19.16
N HIS A 469 22.55 -15.15 18.59
CA HIS A 469 23.19 -15.17 17.26
C HIS A 469 22.16 -15.29 16.14
N LEU A 470 22.56 -14.98 14.90
CA LEU A 470 21.68 -14.99 13.72
C LEU A 470 20.82 -16.26 13.59
N GLY A 471 21.39 -17.45 13.80
CA GLY A 471 20.64 -18.72 13.75
C GLY A 471 19.51 -18.86 14.78
N GLN A 472 19.52 -18.07 15.86
CA GLN A 472 18.45 -17.98 16.86
C GLN A 472 17.45 -16.86 16.55
N ILE A 473 17.89 -15.83 15.81
CA ILE A 473 17.08 -14.69 15.34
C ILE A 473 16.20 -15.09 14.16
N ILE A 474 16.74 -15.74 13.12
CA ILE A 474 16.00 -16.09 11.89
C ILE A 474 14.66 -16.81 12.16
N PRO A 475 14.54 -17.80 13.08
CA PRO A 475 13.25 -18.43 13.38
C PRO A 475 12.16 -17.48 13.90
N ARG A 476 12.54 -16.37 14.56
CA ARG A 476 11.59 -15.32 14.99
C ARG A 476 11.15 -14.46 13.80
N LEU A 477 12.06 -14.16 12.88
CA LEU A 477 11.76 -13.40 11.66
C LEU A 477 10.88 -14.20 10.71
N ASP A 478 11.18 -15.49 10.51
CA ASP A 478 10.33 -16.45 9.78
C ASP A 478 8.91 -16.47 10.36
N ALA A 479 8.77 -16.59 11.69
CA ALA A 479 7.48 -16.63 12.36
C ALA A 479 6.70 -15.30 12.26
N LEU A 480 7.37 -14.16 12.42
CA LEU A 480 6.74 -12.84 12.28
C LEU A 480 6.29 -12.60 10.83
N MET A 481 7.12 -12.96 9.85
CA MET A 481 6.79 -12.85 8.43
C MET A 481 5.64 -13.79 8.04
N MET A 482 5.53 -14.97 8.66
CA MET A 482 4.39 -15.88 8.49
C MET A 482 3.06 -15.29 8.97
N VAL A 483 3.05 -14.39 9.95
CA VAL A 483 1.85 -13.61 10.31
C VAL A 483 1.60 -12.52 9.26
N LEU A 484 2.65 -11.74 8.94
CA LEU A 484 2.53 -10.51 8.16
C LEU A 484 2.24 -10.70 6.67
N LYS A 485 2.65 -11.83 6.07
CA LYS A 485 2.48 -12.13 4.62
C LYS A 485 1.02 -12.27 4.15
N SER A 486 0.09 -12.42 5.10
CA SER A 486 -1.34 -12.70 4.89
C SER A 486 -2.20 -12.08 6.00
N CYS A 487 -1.67 -11.04 6.67
CA CYS A 487 -2.33 -10.38 7.78
C CYS A 487 -3.56 -9.59 7.31
N ASN A 488 -4.51 -9.36 8.21
CA ASN A 488 -5.65 -8.45 8.00
C ASN A 488 -6.05 -7.83 9.33
N GLY A 489 -6.31 -6.52 9.35
CA GLY A 489 -6.72 -5.79 10.53
C GLY A 489 -5.72 -5.88 11.68
N ASP A 490 -6.18 -6.40 12.82
CA ASP A 490 -5.36 -6.46 14.03
C ASP A 490 -4.15 -7.40 13.91
N SER A 491 -4.15 -8.35 12.98
CA SER A 491 -2.96 -9.18 12.73
C SER A 491 -1.86 -8.43 11.97
N CYS A 492 -2.17 -7.38 11.21
CA CYS A 492 -1.17 -6.47 10.64
C CYS A 492 -0.68 -5.47 11.69
N ARG A 493 -1.59 -4.97 12.54
CA ARG A 493 -1.30 -4.00 13.60
C ARG A 493 -0.50 -4.57 14.77
N GLU A 494 -0.80 -5.79 15.17
CA GLU A 494 -0.28 -6.45 16.37
C GLU A 494 0.12 -7.90 16.06
N PRO A 495 1.09 -8.13 15.16
CA PRO A 495 1.44 -9.47 14.69
C PRO A 495 2.00 -10.35 15.82
N TRP A 496 2.74 -9.77 16.77
CA TRP A 496 3.22 -10.50 17.94
C TRP A 496 2.10 -11.01 18.84
N ARG A 497 0.96 -10.30 18.94
CA ARG A 497 -0.22 -10.78 19.67
C ARG A 497 -0.86 -12.01 19.02
N GLN A 498 -0.67 -12.21 17.72
CA GLN A 498 -1.17 -13.40 17.02
C GLN A 498 -0.34 -14.64 17.38
N LEU A 499 0.99 -14.48 17.49
CA LEU A 499 1.89 -15.54 17.95
C LEU A 499 1.77 -15.76 19.48
N HIS A 500 1.57 -14.70 20.26
CA HIS A 500 1.53 -14.70 21.73
C HIS A 500 0.28 -14.00 22.26
N PRO A 501 -0.92 -14.61 22.20
CA PRO A 501 -2.19 -13.98 22.58
C PRO A 501 -2.26 -13.59 24.07
N LYS A 502 -1.43 -14.19 24.92
CA LYS A 502 -1.29 -13.83 26.34
C LYS A 502 -0.43 -12.59 26.59
N GLY A 503 0.18 -11.99 25.56
CA GLY A 503 0.94 -10.74 25.66
C GLY A 503 2.36 -10.88 26.22
N TYR A 504 2.96 -12.08 26.15
CA TYR A 504 4.34 -12.31 26.61
C TYR A 504 5.42 -11.71 25.70
N VAL A 505 5.06 -11.41 24.45
CA VAL A 505 5.95 -10.90 23.41
C VAL A 505 5.25 -9.75 22.70
N ASN A 506 5.92 -8.60 22.63
CA ASN A 506 5.42 -7.39 21.98
C ASN A 506 6.39 -6.86 20.90
N ASN A 507 7.64 -7.33 20.90
CA ASN A 507 8.69 -6.98 19.95
C ASN A 507 9.68 -8.16 19.73
N LEU A 508 10.64 -8.01 18.81
CA LEU A 508 11.67 -9.03 18.57
C LEU A 508 12.56 -9.31 19.79
N ALA A 509 12.85 -8.31 20.65
CA ALA A 509 13.67 -8.53 21.85
C ALA A 509 12.98 -9.48 22.85
N ASP A 510 11.68 -9.32 23.10
CA ASP A 510 10.89 -10.25 23.91
C ASP A 510 10.86 -11.65 23.26
N ALA A 511 10.69 -11.72 21.93
CA ALA A 511 10.63 -12.97 21.17
C ALA A 511 11.93 -13.79 21.26
N LEU A 512 13.05 -13.14 21.57
CA LEU A 512 14.38 -13.73 21.63
C LEU A 512 14.70 -14.46 22.95
N ASP A 513 13.80 -14.41 23.94
CA ASP A 513 13.88 -15.24 25.15
C ASP A 513 14.01 -16.73 24.78
N SER A 514 14.92 -17.42 25.47
CA SER A 514 15.23 -18.84 25.22
C SER A 514 14.07 -19.78 25.54
N GLY A 515 13.14 -19.39 26.43
CA GLY A 515 11.91 -20.14 26.74
C GLY A 515 10.98 -20.30 25.54
N PHE A 516 11.16 -19.51 24.47
CA PHE A 516 10.41 -19.64 23.23
C PHE A 516 11.16 -20.37 22.10
N ASP A 517 12.38 -20.90 22.34
CA ASP A 517 13.21 -21.50 21.28
C ASP A 517 12.55 -22.65 20.54
N GLU A 518 11.98 -23.60 21.28
CA GLU A 518 11.26 -24.74 20.67
C GLU A 518 10.02 -24.30 19.89
N PHE A 519 9.32 -23.26 20.37
CA PHE A 519 8.15 -22.72 19.68
C PHE A 519 8.53 -22.12 18.32
N TYR A 520 9.52 -21.22 18.29
CA TYR A 520 9.96 -20.57 17.05
C TYR A 520 10.67 -21.53 16.09
N ALA A 521 11.43 -22.50 16.59
CA ALA A 521 12.07 -23.52 15.76
C ALA A 521 11.07 -24.42 15.03
N ASN A 522 9.88 -24.64 15.61
CA ASN A 522 8.80 -25.45 15.05
C ASN A 522 7.77 -24.65 14.23
N GLN A 523 7.99 -23.36 13.98
CA GLN A 523 7.10 -22.57 13.11
C GLN A 523 7.22 -23.05 11.64
N PRO A 524 6.12 -23.08 10.88
CA PRO A 524 6.20 -23.06 9.42
C PRO A 524 6.98 -21.82 8.98
N LYS A 525 7.55 -21.89 7.78
CA LYS A 525 8.41 -20.84 7.21
C LYS A 525 7.77 -20.29 5.95
N VAL A 526 8.05 -19.04 5.65
CA VAL A 526 7.69 -18.48 4.35
C VAL A 526 8.46 -19.24 3.27
N SER A 527 7.72 -19.67 2.25
CA SER A 527 8.20 -20.35 1.06
C SER A 527 7.16 -20.18 -0.04
N PHE A 528 7.57 -20.22 -1.30
CA PHE A 528 6.70 -20.14 -2.47
C PHE A 528 6.80 -21.43 -3.30
N SER A 529 5.72 -21.78 -3.99
CA SER A 529 5.73 -22.88 -4.97
C SER A 529 6.09 -22.42 -6.39
N GLU A 530 5.88 -21.14 -6.70
CA GLU A 530 6.23 -20.54 -8.00
C GLU A 530 6.44 -19.02 -7.90
N CYS A 531 7.11 -18.46 -8.90
CA CYS A 531 7.27 -17.01 -9.09
C CYS A 531 6.13 -16.44 -9.95
N SER A 532 4.92 -16.32 -9.39
CA SER A 532 3.78 -15.73 -10.11
C SER A 532 3.96 -14.22 -10.34
N LEU A 533 3.36 -13.72 -11.43
CA LEU A 533 3.39 -12.29 -11.82
C LEU A 533 2.49 -11.37 -10.97
N GLY A 534 1.67 -11.93 -10.08
CA GLY A 534 0.81 -11.18 -9.16
C GLY A 534 0.44 -12.03 -7.96
N TYR A 535 -0.30 -11.48 -7.00
CA TYR A 535 -0.67 -12.21 -5.79
C TYR A 535 -1.68 -13.34 -6.05
N HIS A 536 -1.24 -14.56 -5.79
CA HIS A 536 -2.06 -15.77 -5.86
C HIS A 536 -1.80 -16.65 -4.64
N ILE A 537 -2.83 -16.89 -3.81
CA ILE A 537 -2.68 -17.64 -2.55
C ILE A 537 -2.13 -19.07 -2.75
N TYR A 538 -2.34 -19.69 -3.92
CA TYR A 538 -1.81 -21.02 -4.22
C TYR A 538 -0.28 -21.03 -4.41
N ALA A 539 0.31 -19.90 -4.85
CA ALA A 539 1.74 -19.75 -5.08
C ALA A 539 2.53 -19.41 -3.81
N GLU A 540 1.84 -18.83 -2.84
CA GLU A 540 2.39 -18.27 -1.60
C GLU A 540 2.76 -19.33 -0.54
N GLY A 541 2.61 -20.63 -0.83
CA GLY A 541 2.98 -21.70 0.10
C GLY A 541 2.23 -21.66 1.45
N PRO A 542 2.88 -21.97 2.60
CA PRO A 542 2.23 -21.99 3.90
C PRO A 542 1.55 -20.67 4.27
N GLN A 543 0.29 -20.73 4.74
CA GLN A 543 -0.51 -19.56 5.17
C GLN A 543 -0.80 -19.54 6.67
N GLU A 544 -0.75 -20.69 7.33
CA GLU A 544 -1.06 -20.86 8.76
C GLU A 544 0.24 -20.80 9.59
N PHE A 545 0.16 -20.28 10.82
CA PHE A 545 1.27 -20.24 11.79
C PHE A 545 0.86 -20.87 13.13
N ASN A 546 1.84 -21.28 13.94
CA ASN A 546 1.58 -21.86 15.25
C ASN A 546 1.39 -20.75 16.31
N ILE A 547 0.48 -20.96 17.25
CA ILE A 547 0.19 -20.01 18.34
C ILE A 547 0.82 -20.50 19.65
N TYR A 548 1.50 -19.63 20.39
CA TYR A 548 2.19 -20.03 21.62
C TYR A 548 1.20 -20.39 22.73
N GLY A 549 1.39 -21.55 23.33
CA GLY A 549 0.55 -22.04 24.42
C GLY A 549 -0.84 -22.53 23.99
N SER A 550 -1.16 -22.60 22.70
CA SER A 550 -2.28 -23.44 22.23
C SER A 550 -1.85 -24.90 22.30
N GLY A 551 -2.34 -25.64 23.31
CA GLY A 551 -2.13 -27.08 23.40
C GLY A 551 -2.66 -27.77 22.13
N SER A 552 -1.98 -28.82 21.69
CA SER A 552 -2.20 -29.47 20.39
C SER A 552 -3.55 -30.17 20.25
N THR A 553 -4.62 -29.41 20.01
CA THR A 553 -5.80 -29.93 19.31
C THR A 553 -5.43 -30.12 17.84
N ALA A 554 -4.77 -31.23 17.54
CA ALA A 554 -4.55 -31.67 16.17
C ALA A 554 -5.90 -31.66 15.44
N LYS A 555 -6.03 -30.83 14.39
CA LYS A 555 -7.16 -30.86 13.46
C LYS A 555 -7.20 -32.27 12.87
N ARG A 556 -8.07 -33.14 13.42
CA ARG A 556 -8.44 -34.40 12.77
C ARG A 556 -9.13 -34.01 11.46
N SER A 557 -8.55 -34.40 10.34
CA SER A 557 -9.16 -34.18 9.03
C SER A 557 -10.53 -34.84 8.98
N GLU A 558 -11.57 -34.06 8.71
CA GLU A 558 -12.83 -34.60 8.22
C GLU A 558 -12.62 -35.06 6.79
N GLY A 559 -12.52 -36.37 6.59
CA GLY A 559 -12.24 -36.92 5.25
C GLY A 559 -11.81 -38.38 5.24
N GLU A 560 -12.70 -39.28 5.66
CA GLU A 560 -12.97 -40.56 4.96
C GLU A 560 -14.01 -41.40 5.73
N TYR A 561 -15.25 -41.38 5.25
CA TYR A 561 -16.28 -42.34 5.66
C TYR A 561 -16.11 -43.64 4.84
N VAL A 562 -15.11 -44.46 5.18
CA VAL A 562 -14.99 -45.81 4.60
C VAL A 562 -15.49 -46.84 5.60
N SER A 563 -16.66 -47.41 5.30
CA SER A 563 -17.24 -48.48 6.10
C SER A 563 -16.40 -49.75 5.99
N LYS A 564 -15.94 -50.27 7.15
CA LYS A 564 -15.62 -51.68 7.30
C LYS A 564 -15.82 -52.12 8.75
N SER A 565 -16.93 -52.82 8.96
CA SER A 565 -17.23 -53.56 10.18
C SER A 565 -16.05 -54.45 10.60
N HIS A 566 -15.76 -54.54 11.90
CA HIS A 566 -15.47 -55.83 12.53
C HIS A 566 -15.99 -55.87 13.98
N ARG A 567 -16.40 -57.07 14.40
CA ARG A 567 -17.24 -57.31 15.58
C ARG A 567 -16.46 -57.19 16.89
N CYS A 568 -17.00 -56.47 17.86
CA CYS A 568 -16.63 -56.65 19.26
C CYS A 568 -17.37 -57.87 19.85
N LYS A 569 -16.69 -58.69 20.64
CA LYS A 569 -17.27 -59.79 21.43
C LYS A 569 -16.51 -59.95 22.76
N THR A 570 -17.22 -59.73 23.89
CA THR A 570 -17.18 -60.49 25.18
C THR A 570 -15.83 -60.65 25.92
N TRP A 571 -15.64 -60.73 27.26
CA TRP A 571 -16.43 -60.74 28.53
C TRP A 571 -15.41 -60.82 29.72
N GLU A 572 -15.67 -60.67 31.04
CA GLU A 572 -16.78 -60.21 31.91
C GLU A 572 -16.20 -59.88 33.34
N ARG A 573 -16.91 -59.10 34.18
CA ARG A 573 -16.75 -58.95 35.68
C ARG A 573 -15.48 -58.23 36.20
N TYR A 574 -15.53 -57.40 37.26
CA TYR A 574 -16.06 -57.65 38.62
C TYR A 574 -16.79 -56.47 39.32
N THR A 575 -17.49 -56.78 40.43
CA THR A 575 -18.17 -55.85 41.37
C THR A 575 -18.01 -56.39 42.83
N LYS A 576 -18.45 -55.80 43.96
CA LYS A 576 -19.42 -54.72 44.26
C LYS A 576 -19.28 -54.22 45.73
N LEU A 577 -19.00 -52.94 46.02
CA LEU A 577 -19.04 -52.31 47.38
C LEU A 577 -18.85 -50.77 47.28
N GLY A 578 -19.52 -49.86 48.01
CA GLY A 578 -20.72 -49.96 48.86
C GLY A 578 -20.82 -48.87 49.95
N CYS A 579 -21.81 -47.94 49.88
CA CYS A 579 -22.21 -46.93 50.91
C CYS A 579 -21.21 -45.77 51.22
N ARG A 580 -21.57 -44.56 51.73
CA ARG A 580 -22.86 -43.90 52.08
C ARG A 580 -22.65 -42.36 52.29
N LEU A 581 -23.71 -41.55 52.07
CA LEU A 581 -23.98 -40.17 52.60
C LEU A 581 -22.99 -39.05 52.17
N LEU A 582 -23.36 -37.78 51.97
CA LEU A 582 -24.47 -36.95 52.50
C LEU A 582 -25.29 -36.24 51.39
N MET A 583 -26.52 -35.82 51.73
CA MET A 583 -27.36 -34.90 50.93
C MET A 583 -27.30 -33.47 51.48
N GLN A 584 -27.42 -32.47 50.61
CA GLN A 584 -28.32 -31.34 50.90
C GLN A 584 -28.81 -30.68 49.60
N GLU A 585 -30.14 -30.65 49.43
CA GLU A 585 -30.83 -29.91 48.38
C GLU A 585 -31.19 -28.50 48.88
N THR A 586 -31.30 -27.53 47.97
CA THR A 586 -32.34 -26.49 48.05
C THR A 586 -32.90 -26.21 46.66
N SER A 587 -34.22 -26.03 46.59
CA SER A 587 -35.02 -26.14 45.37
C SER A 587 -35.41 -24.79 44.73
N VAL A 588 -35.84 -24.88 43.47
CA VAL A 588 -36.43 -23.82 42.63
C VAL A 588 -37.77 -23.29 43.20
N PRO A 589 -38.34 -22.18 42.68
CA PRO A 589 -39.37 -22.37 41.65
C PRO A 589 -39.38 -21.35 40.49
N ILE A 590 -39.85 -21.83 39.33
CA ILE A 590 -40.25 -21.07 38.14
C ILE A 590 -41.78 -20.80 38.21
N THR A 591 -42.32 -19.87 37.40
CA THR A 591 -43.66 -19.83 36.71
C THR A 591 -44.25 -18.38 36.60
N PRO A 592 -45.35 -18.06 35.87
CA PRO A 592 -45.24 -17.60 34.46
C PRO A 592 -46.27 -16.53 33.96
N ILE A 593 -46.17 -16.09 32.68
CA ILE A 593 -47.32 -15.71 31.77
C ILE A 593 -48.09 -14.39 32.14
N PRO A 594 -48.64 -13.57 31.19
CA PRO A 594 -49.42 -13.99 30.01
C PRO A 594 -49.22 -13.26 28.65
N ARG A 595 -49.83 -13.86 27.62
CA ARG A 595 -50.23 -13.20 26.35
C ARG A 595 -51.65 -12.62 26.49
N THR A 596 -51.98 -11.59 25.73
CA THR A 596 -53.34 -11.30 25.26
C THR A 596 -53.34 -10.99 23.76
N SER A 597 -54.48 -11.24 23.13
CA SER A 597 -54.76 -11.04 21.70
C SER A 597 -55.12 -9.59 21.36
N ASP A 598 -55.20 -9.26 20.06
CA ASP A 598 -56.49 -9.01 19.40
C ASP A 598 -56.34 -8.89 17.86
N ALA A 599 -57.47 -8.88 17.15
CA ALA A 599 -57.59 -9.04 15.70
C ALA A 599 -58.65 -8.09 15.10
N ALA A 600 -58.91 -8.24 13.78
CA ALA A 600 -59.89 -7.53 12.93
C ALA A 600 -59.40 -6.20 12.32
N ILE A 601 -59.79 -5.74 11.12
CA ILE A 601 -60.32 -6.24 9.82
C ILE A 601 -60.82 -4.98 9.08
N HIS A 602 -60.54 -4.85 7.77
CA HIS A 602 -61.25 -4.12 6.71
C HIS A 602 -60.23 -3.90 5.56
N THR A 603 -60.32 -4.39 4.32
CA THR A 603 -61.39 -4.87 3.43
C THR A 603 -62.18 -3.79 2.68
N ASN A 604 -61.79 -3.55 1.42
CA ASN A 604 -62.62 -3.33 0.23
C ASN A 604 -61.72 -3.52 -1.02
N MET A 605 -61.88 -4.57 -1.84
CA MET A 605 -62.90 -4.83 -2.89
C MET A 605 -62.45 -4.34 -4.30
N ILE A 606 -62.12 -5.27 -5.23
CA ILE A 606 -62.91 -5.66 -6.45
C ILE A 606 -62.49 -4.82 -7.70
N THR A 607 -62.30 -5.31 -8.96
CA THR A 607 -62.81 -6.48 -9.72
C THR A 607 -61.80 -6.97 -10.81
N HIS A 608 -61.92 -8.25 -11.21
CA HIS A 608 -61.84 -8.91 -12.55
C HIS A 608 -60.97 -8.36 -13.74
N PHE A 609 -60.55 -9.14 -14.77
CA PHE A 609 -61.07 -10.39 -15.37
C PHE A 609 -59.96 -11.34 -15.91
N LYS A 610 -60.36 -12.57 -16.28
CA LYS A 610 -59.61 -13.75 -16.77
C LYS A 610 -58.59 -13.49 -17.91
N ASN A 611 -57.48 -14.22 -18.08
CA ASN A 611 -57.21 -15.68 -18.19
C ASN A 611 -57.80 -16.39 -19.44
N ASP A 612 -56.93 -17.07 -20.20
CA ASP A 612 -57.12 -18.44 -20.74
C ASP A 612 -55.77 -18.90 -21.36
N THR A 613 -55.06 -19.89 -20.78
CA THR A 613 -55.04 -21.35 -21.11
C THR A 613 -54.35 -21.71 -22.45
N THR A 614 -53.54 -22.78 -22.61
CA THR A 614 -53.09 -23.90 -21.74
C THR A 614 -52.01 -24.73 -22.46
N PHE A 615 -51.07 -25.33 -21.69
CA PHE A 615 -50.38 -26.65 -21.90
C PHE A 615 -49.61 -26.94 -23.22
N GLY A 616 -48.51 -27.71 -23.20
CA GLY A 616 -47.76 -28.32 -22.09
C GLY A 616 -46.83 -29.46 -22.55
N GLN A 617 -45.90 -29.91 -21.68
CA GLN A 617 -45.20 -31.23 -21.65
C GLN A 617 -44.39 -31.69 -22.92
N SER A 618 -43.28 -32.42 -22.84
CA SER A 618 -42.38 -32.83 -21.74
C SER A 618 -41.12 -33.52 -22.29
N ALA A 619 -39.99 -33.40 -21.55
CA ALA A 619 -38.95 -34.42 -21.34
C ALA A 619 -38.08 -35.00 -22.49
N GLN A 620 -36.76 -34.84 -22.28
CA GLN A 620 -35.72 -35.89 -22.26
C GLN A 620 -34.95 -36.38 -23.51
N THR A 621 -33.70 -36.74 -23.19
CA THR A 621 -32.73 -37.69 -23.79
C THR A 621 -31.70 -37.26 -24.84
N CYS A 622 -30.49 -37.77 -24.56
CA CYS A 622 -29.20 -37.58 -25.21
C CYS A 622 -29.07 -38.24 -26.60
N SER A 623 -28.11 -37.77 -27.41
CA SER A 623 -27.03 -38.62 -27.94
C SER A 623 -25.90 -37.78 -28.54
N THR A 624 -24.69 -38.34 -28.58
CA THR A 624 -23.46 -37.75 -29.13
C THR A 624 -23.22 -38.10 -30.61
N ASP A 625 -22.23 -37.39 -31.18
CA ASP A 625 -21.36 -37.74 -32.32
C ASP A 625 -21.92 -37.84 -33.75
N ILE A 626 -21.27 -37.10 -34.68
CA ILE A 626 -20.52 -37.67 -35.81
C ILE A 626 -19.60 -36.60 -36.42
N ILE A 627 -18.43 -37.04 -36.90
CA ILE A 627 -17.37 -36.21 -37.50
C ILE A 627 -17.42 -36.33 -39.03
N ARG A 628 -16.91 -35.31 -39.77
CA ARG A 628 -15.86 -35.41 -40.83
C ARG A 628 -16.18 -34.89 -42.25
N THR A 629 -15.19 -34.16 -42.81
CA THR A 629 -14.79 -34.04 -44.26
C THR A 629 -15.79 -33.40 -45.27
N GLU A 630 -15.40 -32.77 -46.38
CA GLU A 630 -14.22 -31.97 -46.85
C GLU A 630 -14.49 -31.51 -48.31
N ILE A 631 -13.51 -30.88 -49.00
CA ILE A 631 -13.46 -30.59 -50.47
C ILE A 631 -14.36 -29.38 -50.88
N VAL A 632 -13.93 -28.34 -51.62
CA VAL A 632 -13.21 -28.26 -52.92
C VAL A 632 -12.12 -27.15 -52.95
N ASN A 633 -11.23 -27.26 -53.94
CA ASN A 633 -9.90 -26.65 -54.10
C ASN A 633 -9.85 -25.43 -55.06
N SER A 634 -8.64 -24.87 -55.22
CA SER A 634 -8.13 -23.92 -56.24
C SER A 634 -8.40 -22.41 -56.06
N GLY A 635 -7.46 -21.47 -56.28
CA GLY A 635 -5.99 -21.59 -56.39
C GLY A 635 -5.36 -20.67 -57.46
N MET A 636 -4.45 -19.76 -57.05
CA MET A 636 -3.37 -19.17 -57.90
C MET A 636 -2.46 -18.21 -57.10
N HIS A 637 -1.15 -18.39 -57.23
CA HIS A 637 -0.07 -17.44 -56.86
C HIS A 637 0.76 -17.15 -58.13
N PRO A 638 1.48 -16.01 -58.22
CA PRO A 638 2.89 -16.00 -57.79
C PRO A 638 3.36 -14.72 -57.05
N LEU A 639 4.50 -14.90 -56.35
CA LEU A 639 5.40 -13.92 -55.69
C LEU A 639 6.24 -13.13 -56.77
N PRO A 640 7.28 -12.29 -56.46
CA PRO A 640 7.97 -12.01 -55.17
C PRO A 640 8.50 -10.56 -54.88
N LEU A 641 9.14 -10.42 -53.70
CA LEU A 641 10.36 -9.61 -53.37
C LEU A 641 10.30 -8.13 -52.86
N LEU A 642 11.19 -7.92 -51.86
CA LEU A 642 12.01 -6.74 -51.47
C LEU A 642 11.45 -5.63 -50.56
N GLU A 643 12.10 -5.52 -49.38
CA GLU A 643 12.58 -4.36 -48.58
C GLU A 643 11.73 -3.06 -48.55
N ILE A 644 11.52 -2.40 -47.41
CA ILE A 644 12.41 -2.20 -46.23
C ILE A 644 11.65 -2.44 -44.93
#